data_AF-A0A1Q9DRA9-F1
#
_entry.id   AF-A0A1Q9DRA9-F1
#
_cell.length_a   1.000
_cell.length_b   1.000
_cell.length_c   1.000
_cell.angle_alpha   90.00
_cell.angle_beta   90.00
_cell.angle_gamma   90.00
#
_symmetry.space_group_name_H-M   'P 1'
#
loop_
_entity.id
_entity.type
_entity.pdbx_description
1 polymer ?
#
loop_
_entity_poly.entity_id
_entity_poly.type
_entity_poly.pdbx_seq_one_letter_code
_entity_poly.pdbx_strand_id
1 'polypeptide(L)'
;MLGEAEAGKSPLGRSVLMAQVRHNQHRFKARGTPCIRCTAEIDFLRGEPGSVIMGDFLDDTTLSNLSVKTLKYFLDVGLYESMVWARWGATKWVQNEPRAAADNIYDEDKLPKDLDFVPSVPFAAFWDSIKSAFTSEASRAHADAILKRTAILLNSKTHVYYRPAGINQDPVQRFAINRAEYLTDAGKELFGKYLDGEREFAADFEDEVRREQTWVDRIMTRRKEERKPDFKKRKEVREALFGRENDVPREVHVKREFPAEEAAFFKKAKTWSHELRNTATGTIDLDSPERSTTAFSRISVTVSRVPIVPSTESVGIPSASSSAIPNAVMPELEEFIDTELAEEADFFEEMGDQMDIAGDEEKECMKIDVHGKTTQKSRKEKEKWGRSVQMFLNKGPLALIKLLTKDGILQKPTKCPHCASASVGPLKYCKQWNGYVYRCSKRACHCRIWPHSFHPIFYHSKGKGSDLNMQASVLFCATIGIPQVSTHLLFDVDAKAVARIYNNLEIARAKFVRRQEKAIVYGGWCDVEADEVDLGKGFLDVTAGQKKGVTTAWEQWGGLVERGRPESLRLFRLNPAATKARAPGPGPIRKRDWKPIAHKHLLGRRVILHTDGARAYKMKLDKVIHCNVVHKQKKKIVRGKVTWEKPHYTKVYDLKLPDGQKLTVKSGTQIIDRSAQWLYWNRNKNLWAKTGDRVESYRGVVYKVTNRGEELLEVDEVR
;
A
#
# COMPACT_ATOMS: atom_id res chain seq x y z
N MET A 1 4.23 -14.58 21.59
CA MET A 1 4.70 -15.43 22.69
C MET A 1 4.82 -14.52 23.89
N LEU A 2 4.08 -14.80 24.94
CA LEU A 2 4.06 -14.02 26.18
C LEU A 2 4.57 -14.90 27.33
N GLY A 3 4.85 -14.31 28.49
CA GLY A 3 5.13 -15.07 29.71
C GLY A 3 6.54 -14.89 30.26
N GLU A 4 6.92 -15.76 31.20
CA GLU A 4 8.14 -15.62 32.01
C GLU A 4 9.45 -15.40 31.24
N ALA A 5 10.35 -14.63 31.86
CA ALA A 5 11.73 -14.46 31.41
C ALA A 5 12.51 -15.79 31.51
N GLU A 6 13.63 -15.89 30.78
CA GLU A 6 14.54 -17.06 30.74
C GLU A 6 13.94 -18.39 30.25
N ALA A 7 12.60 -18.50 30.15
CA ALA A 7 11.80 -19.63 29.71
C ALA A 7 12.09 -20.19 28.30
N GLY A 8 13.13 -19.76 27.59
CA GLY A 8 13.46 -20.22 26.25
C GLY A 8 12.51 -19.73 25.14
N LYS A 9 11.68 -18.70 25.41
CA LYS A 9 10.77 -18.10 24.41
C LYS A 9 11.48 -17.74 23.11
N SER A 10 12.64 -17.10 23.22
CA SER A 10 13.41 -16.57 22.09
C SER A 10 14.05 -17.69 21.24
N PRO A 11 14.77 -18.68 21.83
CA PRO A 11 15.14 -19.91 21.13
C PRO A 11 13.96 -20.62 20.44
N LEU A 12 12.84 -20.86 21.13
CA LEU A 12 11.69 -21.56 20.54
C LEU A 12 11.09 -20.78 19.36
N GLY A 13 10.92 -19.46 19.50
CA GLY A 13 10.40 -18.60 18.43
C GLY A 13 11.29 -18.63 17.18
N ARG A 14 12.61 -18.58 17.37
CA ARG A 14 13.60 -18.72 16.29
C ARG A 14 13.51 -20.11 15.63
N SER A 15 13.49 -21.19 16.40
CA SER A 15 13.41 -22.56 15.84
C SER A 15 12.11 -22.82 15.07
N VAL A 16 10.95 -22.42 15.59
CA VAL A 16 9.66 -22.58 14.92
C VAL A 16 9.61 -21.78 13.61
N LEU A 17 10.14 -20.57 13.58
CA LEU A 17 10.25 -19.78 12.35
C LEU A 17 11.20 -20.44 11.34
N MET A 18 12.33 -21.00 11.79
CA MET A 18 13.32 -21.66 10.90
C MET A 18 12.72 -22.89 10.22
N ALA A 19 12.08 -23.75 11.00
CA ALA A 19 11.37 -24.93 10.50
C ALA A 19 10.30 -24.55 9.47
N GLN A 20 9.61 -23.43 9.69
CA GLN A 20 8.58 -22.93 8.79
C GLN A 20 9.13 -22.32 7.49
N VAL A 21 10.25 -21.59 7.51
CA VAL A 21 10.85 -21.03 6.28
C VAL A 21 11.48 -22.09 5.38
N ARG A 22 12.06 -23.14 5.97
CA ARG A 22 12.54 -24.33 5.24
C ARG A 22 11.38 -25.03 4.52
N HIS A 23 10.26 -25.31 5.21
CA HIS A 23 9.06 -25.87 4.58
C HIS A 23 8.54 -24.98 3.44
N ASN A 24 8.50 -23.67 3.66
CA ASN A 24 8.10 -22.70 2.65
C ASN A 24 9.02 -22.71 1.41
N GLN A 25 10.33 -22.92 1.57
CA GLN A 25 11.29 -23.01 0.45
C GLN A 25 10.88 -24.12 -0.52
N HIS A 26 10.64 -25.33 0.01
CA HIS A 26 10.17 -26.48 -0.79
C HIS A 26 8.76 -26.24 -1.36
N ARG A 27 7.81 -25.84 -0.51
CA ARG A 27 6.39 -25.63 -0.86
C ARG A 27 6.17 -24.59 -1.96
N PHE A 28 6.90 -23.47 -1.91
CA PHE A 28 6.79 -22.39 -2.90
C PHE A 28 7.85 -22.45 -4.00
N LYS A 29 8.78 -23.42 -3.95
CA LYS A 29 9.94 -23.55 -4.85
C LYS A 29 10.77 -22.26 -4.92
N ALA A 30 10.95 -21.61 -3.77
CA ALA A 30 11.64 -20.34 -3.65
C ALA A 30 13.17 -20.52 -3.80
N ARG A 31 13.84 -19.50 -4.33
CA ARG A 31 15.31 -19.45 -4.46
C ARG A 31 15.93 -18.64 -3.33
N GLY A 32 17.10 -19.06 -2.86
CA GLY A 32 17.80 -18.48 -1.72
C GLY A 32 17.81 -19.43 -0.52
N THR A 33 18.62 -19.11 0.49
CA THR A 33 18.74 -19.88 1.73
C THR A 33 17.66 -19.46 2.73
N PRO A 34 16.99 -20.38 3.45
CA PRO A 34 16.08 -20.02 4.53
C PRO A 34 16.81 -19.28 5.65
N CYS A 35 16.21 -18.22 6.19
CA CYS A 35 16.84 -17.35 7.17
C CYS A 35 15.83 -16.69 8.12
N ILE A 36 16.33 -16.04 9.18
CA ILE A 36 15.52 -15.29 10.15
C ILE A 36 16.15 -13.91 10.36
N ARG A 37 15.31 -12.89 10.55
CA ARG A 37 15.69 -11.58 11.07
C ARG A 37 15.09 -11.42 12.46
N CYS A 38 15.93 -11.13 13.44
CA CYS A 38 15.58 -11.06 14.86
C CYS A 38 15.91 -9.66 15.39
N THR A 39 14.96 -9.01 16.08
CA THR A 39 15.12 -7.59 16.48
C THR A 39 14.07 -7.14 17.51
N ALA A 40 14.46 -6.26 18.46
CA ALA A 40 13.53 -5.61 19.39
C ALA A 40 12.66 -4.52 18.74
N GLU A 41 13.18 -3.77 17.75
CA GLU A 41 12.36 -2.80 17.00
C GLU A 41 12.01 -3.31 15.60
N ILE A 42 10.75 -3.12 15.20
CA ILE A 42 10.25 -3.35 13.83
C ILE A 42 10.94 -2.44 12.78
N ASP A 43 11.61 -1.39 13.28
CA ASP A 43 12.41 -0.42 12.55
C ASP A 43 13.66 -1.07 11.92
N PHE A 44 14.28 -2.12 12.51
CA PHE A 44 15.47 -2.76 11.92
C PHE A 44 15.16 -3.67 10.72
N LEU A 45 13.90 -4.05 10.53
CA LEU A 45 13.44 -4.81 9.38
C LEU A 45 13.31 -3.95 8.10
N ARG A 46 13.57 -2.62 8.20
CA ARG A 46 13.64 -1.72 7.03
C ARG A 46 14.94 -1.95 6.26
N GLY A 47 14.84 -2.31 4.98
CA GLY A 47 16.00 -2.36 4.07
C GLY A 47 15.93 -3.46 3.02
N GLU A 48 15.33 -4.58 3.39
CA GLU A 48 14.99 -5.69 2.49
C GLU A 48 13.51 -6.05 2.69
N PRO A 49 12.69 -6.14 1.64
CA PRO A 49 11.31 -6.62 1.78
C PRO A 49 11.31 -8.09 2.21
N GLY A 50 10.40 -8.43 3.10
CA GLY A 50 10.18 -9.79 3.58
C GLY A 50 9.88 -10.81 2.48
N SER A 51 10.07 -12.09 2.81
CA SER A 51 10.03 -13.21 1.86
C SER A 51 9.48 -14.48 2.50
N VAL A 52 8.88 -15.38 1.73
CA VAL A 52 8.34 -16.65 2.27
C VAL A 52 9.41 -17.56 2.88
N ILE A 53 10.70 -17.35 2.56
CA ILE A 53 11.85 -18.06 3.14
C ILE A 53 12.63 -17.22 4.18
N MET A 54 12.07 -16.11 4.63
CA MET A 54 12.63 -15.22 5.64
C MET A 54 11.63 -15.16 6.80
N GLY A 55 12.08 -15.45 8.02
CA GLY A 55 11.25 -15.40 9.21
C GLY A 55 11.53 -14.11 9.97
N ASP A 56 10.51 -13.30 10.25
CA ASP A 56 10.68 -12.08 11.03
C ASP A 56 10.25 -12.30 12.49
N PHE A 57 11.18 -12.10 13.40
CA PHE A 57 10.97 -12.27 14.84
C PHE A 57 11.20 -10.95 15.57
N LEU A 58 10.14 -10.44 16.20
CA LEU A 58 10.28 -9.35 17.17
C LEU A 58 10.61 -9.94 18.54
N ASP A 59 11.84 -9.76 18.98
CA ASP A 59 12.45 -10.47 20.11
C ASP A 59 13.00 -9.42 21.08
N ASP A 60 12.76 -9.59 22.38
CA ASP A 60 12.93 -8.53 23.39
C ASP A 60 12.18 -7.22 23.05
N THR A 61 11.02 -7.34 22.39
CA THR A 61 10.14 -6.21 22.07
C THR A 61 9.12 -5.97 23.17
N THR A 62 8.73 -4.71 23.40
CA THR A 62 7.58 -4.36 24.24
C THR A 62 6.37 -4.13 23.34
N LEU A 63 5.43 -5.07 23.31
CA LEU A 63 4.26 -5.04 22.43
C LEU A 63 3.33 -3.87 22.76
N SER A 64 3.27 -3.43 24.02
CA SER A 64 2.51 -2.25 24.45
C SER A 64 3.11 -0.91 23.97
N ASN A 65 4.40 -0.89 23.60
CA ASN A 65 5.05 0.25 22.93
C ASN A 65 4.85 0.23 21.40
N LEU A 66 4.38 -0.88 20.82
CA LEU A 66 4.06 -0.97 19.40
C LEU A 66 2.62 -0.54 19.14
N SER A 67 2.42 0.39 18.21
CA SER A 67 1.06 0.84 17.87
C SER A 67 0.17 -0.33 17.46
N VAL A 68 -1.12 -0.25 17.79
CA VAL A 68 -2.12 -1.25 17.38
C VAL A 68 -2.07 -1.55 15.88
N LYS A 69 -1.84 -0.53 15.06
CA LYS A 69 -1.68 -0.66 13.61
C LYS A 69 -0.48 -1.53 13.27
N THR A 70 0.66 -1.27 13.92
CA THR A 70 1.90 -2.03 13.77
C THR A 70 1.67 -3.52 14.05
N LEU A 71 1.09 -3.85 15.21
CA LEU A 71 0.79 -5.25 15.59
C LEU A 71 -0.15 -5.94 14.59
N LYS A 72 -1.25 -5.27 14.18
CA LYS A 72 -2.21 -5.83 13.21
C LYS A 72 -1.60 -6.14 11.85
N TYR A 73 -0.71 -5.29 11.34
CA TYR A 73 -0.05 -5.53 10.04
C TYR A 73 1.09 -6.54 10.14
N PHE A 74 1.83 -6.55 11.24
CA PHE A 74 2.89 -7.52 11.46
C PHE A 74 2.33 -8.94 11.60
N LEU A 75 1.35 -9.15 12.48
CA LEU A 75 0.86 -10.49 12.84
C LEU A 75 -0.14 -11.08 11.81
N ASP A 76 -0.56 -10.31 10.79
CA ASP A 76 -1.39 -10.82 9.69
C ASP A 76 -0.55 -11.38 8.53
N VAL A 77 -0.18 -12.65 8.63
CA VAL A 77 0.50 -13.42 7.56
C VAL A 77 -0.39 -13.72 6.36
N GLY A 78 -1.69 -13.40 6.42
CA GLY A 78 -2.67 -13.61 5.36
C GLY A 78 -2.75 -12.49 4.32
N LEU A 79 -2.17 -11.32 4.60
CA LEU A 79 -2.13 -10.17 3.68
C LEU A 79 -1.18 -10.42 2.51
N TYR A 80 -1.58 -10.00 1.29
CA TYR A 80 -0.77 -10.19 0.08
C TYR A 80 0.58 -9.46 0.14
N GLU A 81 0.51 -8.16 0.45
CA GLU A 81 1.60 -7.33 0.94
C GLU A 81 1.08 -6.64 2.19
N SER A 82 1.89 -6.62 3.24
CA SER A 82 1.63 -5.93 4.51
C SER A 82 2.81 -5.05 4.84
N MET A 83 2.56 -3.80 5.20
CA MET A 83 3.62 -2.85 5.53
C MET A 83 3.21 -1.91 6.66
N VAL A 84 4.21 -1.51 7.45
CA VAL A 84 4.09 -0.47 8.47
C VAL A 84 5.04 0.67 8.13
N TRP A 85 4.70 1.88 8.57
CA TRP A 85 5.68 2.95 8.54
C TRP A 85 6.79 2.62 9.54
N ALA A 86 8.02 2.71 9.06
CA ALA A 86 9.23 2.58 9.86
C ALA A 86 10.01 3.89 9.70
N ARG A 87 10.76 4.31 10.71
CA ARG A 87 11.53 5.56 10.67
C ARG A 87 12.45 5.50 9.45
N TRP A 88 12.29 6.47 8.53
CA TRP A 88 12.99 6.56 7.24
C TRP A 88 12.53 5.62 6.10
N GLY A 89 11.40 4.93 6.22
CA GLY A 89 10.84 4.13 5.12
C GLY A 89 9.58 3.38 5.48
N ALA A 90 9.53 2.10 5.11
CA ALA A 90 8.50 1.16 5.52
C ALA A 90 9.14 -0.21 5.71
N THR A 91 8.76 -0.90 6.78
CA THR A 91 9.00 -2.34 6.90
C THR A 91 7.91 -3.06 6.10
N LYS A 92 8.30 -4.04 5.28
CA LYS A 92 7.43 -4.74 4.33
C LYS A 92 7.52 -6.25 4.53
N TRP A 93 6.38 -6.91 4.43
CA TRP A 93 6.24 -8.37 4.46
C TRP A 93 5.28 -8.87 3.38
N VAL A 94 5.43 -10.12 2.98
CA VAL A 94 4.62 -10.81 1.96
C VAL A 94 3.71 -11.88 2.58
N GLN A 95 2.74 -12.35 1.78
CA GLN A 95 1.83 -13.42 2.20
C GLN A 95 2.55 -14.73 2.52
N ASN A 96 2.12 -15.43 3.57
CA ASN A 96 2.72 -16.68 4.06
C ASN A 96 4.16 -16.55 4.60
N GLU A 97 4.69 -15.33 4.70
CA GLU A 97 5.93 -15.05 5.44
C GLU A 97 5.76 -15.41 6.91
N PRO A 98 6.63 -16.25 7.50
CA PRO A 98 6.55 -16.61 8.91
C PRO A 98 6.94 -15.42 9.79
N ARG A 99 6.09 -15.10 10.77
CA ARG A 99 6.29 -13.95 11.66
C ARG A 99 5.87 -14.28 13.08
N ALA A 100 6.65 -13.84 14.06
CA ALA A 100 6.30 -14.00 15.47
C ALA A 100 6.84 -12.81 16.29
N ALA A 101 6.31 -12.66 17.51
CA ALA A 101 6.86 -11.75 18.51
C ALA A 101 6.97 -12.45 19.87
N ALA A 102 7.94 -12.05 20.68
CA ALA A 102 8.11 -12.41 22.08
C ALA A 102 8.08 -11.16 22.98
N ASP A 103 7.40 -11.26 24.11
CA ASP A 103 7.31 -10.23 25.16
C ASP A 103 7.26 -10.94 26.53
N ASN A 104 7.65 -10.22 27.58
CA ASN A 104 7.61 -10.65 28.97
C ASN A 104 6.34 -10.17 29.70
N ILE A 105 5.61 -9.18 29.15
CA ILE A 105 4.41 -8.62 29.82
C ILE A 105 3.25 -9.62 29.81
N TYR A 106 2.78 -9.96 31.01
CA TYR A 106 1.50 -10.60 31.32
C TYR A 106 1.18 -10.38 32.81
N ASP A 107 0.00 -10.78 33.27
CA ASP A 107 -0.46 -10.71 34.67
C ASP A 107 -0.86 -12.11 35.16
N GLU A 108 -0.01 -12.74 35.99
CA GLU A 108 -0.23 -14.08 36.55
C GLU A 108 -1.44 -14.11 37.50
N ASP A 109 -1.76 -13.01 38.21
CA ASP A 109 -2.85 -12.98 39.18
C ASP A 109 -4.24 -12.87 38.54
N LYS A 110 -4.34 -12.72 37.21
CA LYS A 110 -5.59 -12.92 36.46
C LYS A 110 -5.73 -14.33 35.86
N LEU A 111 -4.70 -15.17 35.95
CA LEU A 111 -4.81 -16.57 35.58
C LEU A 111 -5.49 -17.35 36.72
N PRO A 112 -6.45 -18.26 36.40
CA PRO A 112 -7.06 -19.10 37.43
C PRO A 112 -6.03 -20.01 38.09
N LYS A 113 -5.97 -19.97 39.42
CA LYS A 113 -5.12 -20.84 40.26
C LYS A 113 -5.77 -22.24 40.42
N ASP A 114 -6.50 -22.68 39.39
CA ASP A 114 -7.26 -23.92 39.34
C ASP A 114 -6.33 -25.12 39.26
N LEU A 115 -6.70 -26.20 39.97
CA LEU A 115 -5.98 -27.49 40.04
C LEU A 115 -5.46 -27.94 38.67
N ASP A 116 -4.20 -28.38 38.61
CA ASP A 116 -3.42 -28.55 37.36
C ASP A 116 -4.12 -29.40 36.28
N PHE A 117 -4.96 -30.37 36.68
CA PHE A 117 -5.70 -31.25 35.78
C PHE A 117 -6.77 -30.54 34.92
N VAL A 118 -7.14 -29.28 35.21
CA VAL A 118 -8.09 -28.53 34.38
C VAL A 118 -7.43 -28.14 33.03
N PRO A 119 -7.91 -28.66 31.88
CA PRO A 119 -7.18 -28.59 30.60
C PRO A 119 -7.44 -27.29 29.80
N SER A 120 -8.25 -26.38 30.33
CA SER A 120 -8.57 -25.10 29.67
C SER A 120 -9.11 -24.08 30.65
N VAL A 121 -8.85 -22.80 30.41
CA VAL A 121 -9.38 -21.68 31.23
C VAL A 121 -10.40 -20.82 30.47
N PRO A 122 -11.31 -20.12 31.16
CA PRO A 122 -12.22 -19.17 30.54
C PRO A 122 -11.48 -18.08 29.76
N PHE A 123 -11.99 -17.72 28.57
CA PHE A 123 -11.36 -16.69 27.73
C PHE A 123 -11.28 -15.31 28.41
N ALA A 124 -12.19 -14.99 29.35
CA ALA A 124 -12.13 -13.75 30.13
C ALA A 124 -10.85 -13.67 30.96
N ALA A 125 -10.58 -14.67 31.81
CA ALA A 125 -9.39 -14.73 32.65
C ALA A 125 -8.08 -14.75 31.82
N PHE A 126 -8.05 -15.53 30.74
CA PHE A 126 -6.93 -15.51 29.79
C PHE A 126 -6.76 -14.16 29.07
N TRP A 127 -7.85 -13.45 28.77
CA TRP A 127 -7.76 -12.11 28.20
C TRP A 127 -7.21 -11.11 29.21
N ASP A 128 -7.69 -11.17 30.45
CA ASP A 128 -7.27 -10.25 31.51
C ASP A 128 -5.81 -10.43 31.92
N SER A 129 -5.24 -11.63 31.77
CA SER A 129 -3.80 -11.87 31.97
C SER A 129 -2.91 -11.36 30.82
N ILE A 130 -3.43 -11.17 29.60
CA ILE A 130 -2.63 -10.71 28.45
C ILE A 130 -2.93 -9.27 27.98
N LYS A 131 -4.00 -8.63 28.48
CA LYS A 131 -4.43 -7.30 28.00
C LYS A 131 -3.35 -6.22 28.17
N SER A 132 -2.51 -6.34 29.20
CA SER A 132 -1.38 -5.44 29.50
C SER A 132 -0.25 -5.49 28.45
N ALA A 133 -0.13 -6.58 27.69
CA ALA A 133 0.81 -6.68 26.57
C ALA A 133 0.36 -5.88 25.33
N PHE A 134 -0.87 -5.36 25.32
CA PHE A 134 -1.35 -4.45 24.29
C PHE A 134 -1.23 -3.00 24.79
N THR A 135 -1.02 -2.06 23.87
CA THR A 135 -1.00 -0.62 24.22
C THR A 135 -2.34 -0.19 24.83
N SER A 136 -2.33 0.73 25.80
CA SER A 136 -3.54 1.19 26.50
C SER A 136 -4.57 1.86 25.58
N GLU A 137 -4.15 2.39 24.43
CA GLU A 137 -5.03 2.89 23.36
C GLU A 137 -5.82 1.77 22.63
N ALA A 138 -5.53 0.49 22.90
CA ALA A 138 -6.14 -0.64 22.21
C ALA A 138 -7.55 -0.98 22.74
N SER A 139 -8.57 -0.39 22.13
CA SER A 139 -9.97 -0.82 22.34
C SER A 139 -10.15 -2.35 22.16
N ARG A 140 -11.14 -2.95 22.83
CA ARG A 140 -11.40 -4.41 22.75
C ARG A 140 -11.51 -4.93 21.32
N ALA A 141 -12.27 -4.26 20.46
CA ALA A 141 -12.39 -4.58 19.04
C ALA A 141 -11.05 -4.47 18.25
N HIS A 142 -10.09 -3.70 18.76
CA HIS A 142 -8.74 -3.61 18.20
C HIS A 142 -7.84 -4.78 18.61
N ALA A 143 -7.95 -5.27 19.85
CA ALA A 143 -7.28 -6.50 20.29
C ALA A 143 -7.89 -7.75 19.65
N ASP A 144 -9.23 -7.85 19.61
CA ASP A 144 -9.93 -8.98 18.98
C ASP A 144 -9.58 -9.13 17.50
N ALA A 145 -9.30 -8.02 16.82
CA ALA A 145 -8.79 -8.03 15.45
C ALA A 145 -7.37 -8.64 15.33
N ILE A 146 -6.51 -8.53 16.35
CA ILE A 146 -5.20 -9.21 16.41
C ILE A 146 -5.40 -10.69 16.75
N LEU A 147 -6.24 -11.00 17.75
CA LEU A 147 -6.61 -12.35 18.17
C LEU A 147 -7.25 -13.19 17.05
N LYS A 148 -7.98 -12.54 16.13
CA LYS A 148 -8.53 -13.18 14.92
C LYS A 148 -7.48 -13.76 13.98
N ARG A 149 -6.25 -13.26 14.03
CA ARG A 149 -5.16 -13.54 13.07
C ARG A 149 -4.00 -14.30 13.70
N THR A 150 -3.79 -14.10 14.99
CA THR A 150 -2.59 -14.52 15.73
C THR A 150 -2.92 -15.68 16.64
N ALA A 151 -2.10 -16.72 16.62
CA ALA A 151 -2.07 -17.71 17.69
C ALA A 151 -1.21 -17.18 18.84
N ILE A 152 -1.71 -17.25 20.07
CA ILE A 152 -0.96 -16.84 21.27
C ILE A 152 -0.52 -18.08 22.02
N LEU A 153 0.76 -18.09 22.37
CA LEU A 153 1.36 -18.97 23.35
C LEU A 153 1.80 -18.10 24.53
N LEU A 154 1.31 -18.38 25.73
CA LEU A 154 1.64 -17.69 26.99
C LEU A 154 2.25 -18.71 27.95
N ASN A 155 3.39 -18.38 28.55
CA ASN A 155 4.08 -19.20 29.56
C ASN A 155 3.95 -18.57 30.94
N SER A 156 3.06 -19.09 31.79
CA SER A 156 3.03 -18.70 33.20
C SER A 156 4.05 -19.52 34.01
N LYS A 157 4.19 -19.26 35.30
CA LYS A 157 5.12 -19.98 36.20
C LYS A 157 4.85 -21.48 36.30
N THR A 158 3.66 -21.94 35.95
CA THR A 158 3.19 -23.33 36.13
C THR A 158 2.60 -23.97 34.87
N HIS A 159 2.11 -23.15 33.92
CA HIS A 159 1.32 -23.62 32.80
C HIS A 159 1.63 -22.87 31.50
N VAL A 160 1.59 -23.58 30.38
CA VAL A 160 1.53 -22.98 29.04
C VAL A 160 0.09 -22.95 28.54
N TYR A 161 -0.32 -21.79 28.06
CA TYR A 161 -1.64 -21.53 27.49
C TYR A 161 -1.52 -21.36 25.98
N TYR A 162 -2.31 -22.13 25.22
CA TYR A 162 -2.37 -22.05 23.77
C TYR A 162 -3.74 -21.59 23.29
N ARG A 163 -3.78 -20.39 22.68
CA ARG A 163 -4.94 -19.87 21.98
C ARG A 163 -4.69 -19.90 20.46
N PRO A 164 -5.43 -20.70 19.66
CA PRO A 164 -5.33 -20.64 18.21
C PRO A 164 -5.87 -19.31 17.65
N ALA A 165 -5.43 -18.93 16.44
CA ALA A 165 -5.99 -17.81 15.71
C ALA A 165 -7.46 -18.09 15.34
N GLY A 166 -8.38 -17.19 15.73
CA GLY A 166 -9.81 -17.41 15.56
C GLY A 166 -10.67 -16.25 16.05
N ILE A 167 -11.93 -16.20 15.61
CA ILE A 167 -12.91 -15.17 16.00
C ILE A 167 -13.50 -15.46 17.39
N ASN A 168 -13.61 -16.75 17.73
CA ASN A 168 -14.30 -17.22 18.92
C ASN A 168 -13.58 -16.82 20.22
N GLN A 169 -14.37 -16.83 21.29
CA GLN A 169 -13.96 -16.69 22.69
C GLN A 169 -14.02 -18.05 23.41
N ASP A 170 -13.69 -19.13 22.68
CA ASP A 170 -13.66 -20.50 23.21
C ASP A 170 -12.66 -20.61 24.38
N PRO A 171 -12.88 -21.54 25.35
CA PRO A 171 -11.93 -21.81 26.43
C PRO A 171 -10.51 -22.07 25.91
N VAL A 172 -9.53 -21.43 26.52
CA VAL A 172 -8.14 -21.45 26.06
C VAL A 172 -7.42 -22.65 26.65
N GLN A 173 -6.80 -23.47 25.80
CA GLN A 173 -6.16 -24.72 26.23
C GLN A 173 -4.98 -24.42 27.18
N ARG A 174 -4.90 -25.17 28.27
CA ARG A 174 -3.89 -25.05 29.33
C ARG A 174 -3.15 -26.39 29.47
N PHE A 175 -1.83 -26.33 29.54
CA PHE A 175 -0.95 -27.49 29.72
C PHE A 175 -0.03 -27.23 30.92
N ALA A 176 -0.07 -28.08 31.94
CA ALA A 176 0.85 -28.01 33.08
C ALA A 176 2.27 -28.38 32.63
N ILE A 177 3.29 -27.67 33.12
CA ILE A 177 4.70 -28.01 32.86
C ILE A 177 5.50 -27.94 34.15
N ASN A 178 6.24 -29.02 34.47
CA ASN A 178 7.03 -29.16 35.70
C ASN A 178 8.18 -28.12 35.84
N ARG A 179 8.49 -27.38 34.78
CA ARG A 179 9.33 -26.18 34.77
C ARG A 179 8.76 -25.24 33.70
N ALA A 180 8.79 -23.92 33.93
CA ALA A 180 8.27 -22.93 32.99
C ALA A 180 9.20 -22.68 31.78
N GLU A 181 9.68 -23.74 31.13
CA GLU A 181 10.80 -23.71 30.18
C GLU A 181 10.48 -24.43 28.85
N TYR A 182 10.78 -23.78 27.73
CA TYR A 182 10.67 -24.35 26.37
C TYR A 182 11.93 -25.09 25.88
N LEU A 183 13.04 -25.02 26.64
CA LEU A 183 14.27 -25.75 26.33
C LEU A 183 14.43 -26.96 27.24
N THR A 184 14.75 -28.11 26.65
CA THR A 184 15.28 -29.27 27.39
C THR A 184 16.68 -28.92 27.92
N ASP A 185 17.15 -29.63 28.96
CA ASP A 185 18.47 -29.32 29.56
C ASP A 185 19.63 -29.48 28.54
N ALA A 186 19.55 -30.45 27.63
CA ALA A 186 20.48 -30.56 26.48
C ALA A 186 20.36 -29.40 25.48
N GLY A 187 19.15 -28.88 25.27
CA GLY A 187 18.91 -27.67 24.47
C GLY A 187 19.46 -26.40 25.12
N LYS A 188 19.49 -26.32 26.45
CA LYS A 188 20.17 -25.25 27.20
C LYS A 188 21.68 -25.31 27.02
N GLU A 189 22.28 -26.50 27.12
CA GLU A 189 23.73 -26.68 26.92
C GLU A 189 24.16 -26.22 25.51
N LEU A 190 23.45 -26.67 24.48
CA LEU A 190 23.73 -26.29 23.09
C LEU A 190 23.46 -24.80 22.81
N PHE A 191 22.47 -24.19 23.48
CA PHE A 191 22.24 -22.75 23.39
C PHE A 191 23.31 -21.93 24.16
N GLY A 192 23.82 -22.44 25.29
CA GLY A 192 24.94 -21.86 26.04
C GLY A 192 26.20 -21.80 25.18
N LYS A 193 26.61 -22.92 24.59
CA LYS A 193 27.71 -23.01 23.61
C LYS A 193 27.56 -21.99 22.46
N TYR A 194 26.35 -21.82 21.95
CA TYR A 194 26.06 -20.79 20.95
C TYR A 194 26.22 -19.35 21.48
N LEU A 195 25.87 -19.06 22.74
CA LEU A 195 26.12 -17.75 23.36
C LEU A 195 27.63 -17.52 23.57
N ASP A 196 28.36 -18.54 24.03
CA ASP A 196 29.82 -18.52 24.27
C ASP A 196 30.66 -18.36 22.98
N GLY A 197 30.02 -18.45 21.81
CA GLY A 197 30.63 -18.15 20.53
C GLY A 197 30.89 -19.36 19.65
N GLU A 198 30.47 -20.57 20.03
CA GLU A 198 30.58 -21.77 19.19
C GLU A 198 29.70 -21.62 17.92
N ARG A 199 30.26 -21.92 16.75
CA ARG A 199 29.60 -21.72 15.44
C ARG A 199 29.60 -22.98 14.57
N GLU A 200 30.11 -24.09 15.07
CA GLU A 200 30.06 -25.37 14.37
C GLU A 200 28.68 -26.02 14.54
N PHE A 201 28.30 -26.87 13.58
CA PHE A 201 27.07 -27.63 13.67
C PHE A 201 27.36 -29.02 14.26
N ALA A 202 26.46 -29.51 15.12
CA ALA A 202 26.53 -30.90 15.60
C ALA A 202 26.52 -31.89 14.41
N ALA A 203 27.20 -33.02 14.57
CA ALA A 203 27.40 -34.00 13.49
C ALA A 203 26.09 -34.59 12.92
N ASP A 204 25.01 -34.57 13.70
CA ASP A 204 23.67 -35.03 13.35
C ASP A 204 22.72 -33.92 12.85
N PHE A 205 23.20 -32.68 12.69
CA PHE A 205 22.40 -31.51 12.30
C PHE A 205 21.53 -31.75 11.05
N GLU A 206 22.09 -32.35 10.00
CA GLU A 206 21.34 -32.66 8.76
C GLU A 206 20.28 -33.77 8.94
N ASP A 207 20.42 -34.61 9.97
CA ASP A 207 19.43 -35.63 10.34
C ASP A 207 18.33 -35.04 11.26
N GLU A 208 18.66 -34.12 12.16
CA GLU A 208 17.68 -33.31 12.90
C GLU A 208 16.85 -32.44 11.96
N VAL A 209 17.49 -31.72 11.03
CA VAL A 209 16.77 -30.89 10.04
C VAL A 209 15.84 -31.76 9.17
N ARG A 210 16.23 -32.99 8.82
CA ARG A 210 15.37 -33.92 8.08
C ARG A 210 14.17 -34.41 8.91
N ARG A 211 14.37 -34.66 10.21
CA ARG A 211 13.29 -35.00 11.16
C ARG A 211 12.33 -33.82 11.36
N GLU A 212 12.86 -32.61 11.57
CA GLU A 212 12.10 -31.35 11.65
C GLU A 212 11.21 -31.15 10.42
N GLN A 213 11.77 -31.22 9.21
CA GLN A 213 11.00 -31.00 7.98
C GLN A 213 9.94 -32.08 7.76
N THR A 214 10.24 -33.35 8.06
CA THR A 214 9.26 -34.45 8.01
C THR A 214 8.08 -34.22 8.97
N TRP A 215 8.35 -33.68 10.16
CA TRP A 215 7.32 -33.35 11.16
C TRP A 215 6.47 -32.14 10.72
N VAL A 216 7.08 -31.07 10.24
CA VAL A 216 6.38 -29.89 9.70
C VAL A 216 5.53 -30.24 8.49
N ASP A 217 6.04 -31.04 7.54
CA ASP A 217 5.29 -31.48 6.36
C ASP A 217 4.07 -32.33 6.75
N ARG A 218 4.19 -33.21 7.74
CA ARG A 218 3.08 -34.00 8.28
C ARG A 218 2.00 -33.11 8.90
N ILE A 219 2.40 -32.13 9.71
CA ILE A 219 1.47 -31.16 10.33
C ILE A 219 0.80 -30.30 9.25
N MET A 220 1.56 -29.74 8.32
CA MET A 220 1.05 -28.87 7.25
C MET A 220 0.13 -29.62 6.30
N THR A 221 0.43 -30.88 5.98
CA THR A 221 -0.45 -31.73 5.17
C THR A 221 -1.75 -31.96 5.92
N ARG A 222 -1.72 -32.46 7.16
CA ARG A 222 -2.92 -32.65 7.98
C ARG A 222 -3.76 -31.37 8.09
N ARG A 223 -3.16 -30.22 8.41
CA ARG A 223 -3.87 -28.94 8.52
C ARG A 223 -4.41 -28.43 7.17
N LYS A 224 -3.77 -28.76 6.04
CA LYS A 224 -4.28 -28.48 4.69
C LYS A 224 -5.50 -29.35 4.37
N GLU A 225 -5.57 -30.57 4.90
CA GLU A 225 -6.69 -31.49 4.73
C GLU A 225 -7.88 -31.16 5.63
N GLU A 226 -7.66 -30.86 6.91
CA GLU A 226 -8.68 -30.31 7.82
C GLU A 226 -9.28 -28.98 7.30
N ARG A 227 -8.53 -28.24 6.46
CA ARG A 227 -8.97 -27.01 5.80
C ARG A 227 -9.52 -27.22 4.38
N LYS A 228 -9.56 -28.46 3.85
CA LYS A 228 -10.33 -28.74 2.62
C LYS A 228 -11.80 -28.46 2.96
N PRO A 229 -12.49 -27.55 2.26
CA PRO A 229 -13.90 -27.33 2.55
C PRO A 229 -14.66 -28.60 2.21
N ASP A 230 -15.64 -28.97 3.05
CA ASP A 230 -16.52 -30.10 2.76
C ASP A 230 -17.38 -29.77 1.52
N PHE A 231 -16.89 -30.19 0.35
CA PHE A 231 -17.55 -29.97 -0.93
C PHE A 231 -18.88 -30.73 -1.02
N LYS A 232 -19.04 -31.84 -0.29
CA LYS A 232 -20.28 -32.60 -0.25
C LYS A 232 -21.33 -31.82 0.53
N LYS A 233 -21.04 -31.43 1.78
CA LYS A 233 -21.93 -30.64 2.62
C LYS A 233 -22.20 -29.24 2.06
N ARG A 234 -21.24 -28.65 1.33
CA ARG A 234 -21.47 -27.42 0.55
C ARG A 234 -22.34 -27.65 -0.68
N LYS A 235 -22.24 -28.79 -1.38
CA LYS A 235 -23.17 -29.14 -2.47
C LYS A 235 -24.57 -29.42 -1.92
N GLU A 236 -24.69 -30.17 -0.81
CA GLU A 236 -25.96 -30.43 -0.11
C GLU A 236 -26.64 -29.13 0.36
N VAL A 237 -25.91 -28.21 1.02
CA VAL A 237 -26.45 -26.89 1.41
C VAL A 237 -26.79 -26.02 0.19
N ARG A 238 -26.02 -26.10 -0.90
CA ARG A 238 -26.34 -25.39 -2.16
C ARG A 238 -27.59 -25.99 -2.84
N GLU A 239 -27.74 -27.31 -2.86
CA GLU A 239 -28.92 -28.01 -3.38
C GLU A 239 -30.17 -27.69 -2.54
N ALA A 240 -30.03 -27.57 -1.22
CA ALA A 240 -31.12 -27.17 -0.33
C ALA A 240 -31.52 -25.70 -0.46
N LEU A 241 -30.57 -24.78 -0.71
CA LEU A 241 -30.83 -23.34 -0.84
C LEU A 241 -31.20 -22.89 -2.26
N PHE A 242 -30.77 -23.61 -3.30
CA PHE A 242 -30.86 -23.18 -4.70
C PHE A 242 -31.35 -24.27 -5.68
N GLY A 243 -31.62 -25.49 -5.20
CA GLY A 243 -32.00 -26.64 -6.03
C GLY A 243 -30.82 -27.35 -6.69
N ARG A 244 -31.10 -28.51 -7.31
CA ARG A 244 -30.11 -29.27 -8.10
C ARG A 244 -29.90 -28.62 -9.46
N GLU A 245 -28.67 -28.15 -9.71
CA GLU A 245 -28.18 -27.93 -11.08
C GLU A 245 -27.84 -29.29 -11.71
N ASN A 246 -28.32 -29.56 -12.92
CA ASN A 246 -28.02 -30.81 -13.64
C ASN A 246 -26.57 -30.79 -14.17
N ASP A 247 -25.73 -31.68 -13.64
CA ASP A 247 -24.33 -31.84 -14.06
C ASP A 247 -24.24 -32.40 -15.49
N VAL A 248 -23.94 -31.52 -16.46
CA VAL A 248 -23.63 -31.91 -17.86
C VAL A 248 -22.16 -31.62 -18.15
N PRO A 249 -21.29 -32.65 -18.28
CA PRO A 249 -19.89 -32.45 -18.64
C PRO A 249 -19.72 -31.85 -20.04
N ARG A 250 -18.75 -30.94 -20.19
CA ARG A 250 -18.21 -30.54 -21.49
C ARG A 250 -16.70 -30.42 -21.41
N GLU A 251 -16.02 -31.33 -22.06
CA GLU A 251 -14.59 -31.17 -22.34
C GLU A 251 -14.35 -29.99 -23.29
N VAL A 252 -13.22 -29.32 -23.13
CA VAL A 252 -12.85 -28.16 -23.95
C VAL A 252 -11.42 -28.34 -24.44
N HIS A 253 -11.26 -28.91 -25.63
CA HIS A 253 -9.99 -28.86 -26.35
C HIS A 253 -9.71 -27.44 -26.85
N VAL A 254 -8.54 -26.89 -26.51
CA VAL A 254 -8.11 -25.55 -26.91
C VAL A 254 -6.83 -25.66 -27.75
N LYS A 255 -6.95 -25.64 -29.08
CA LYS A 255 -5.82 -25.26 -29.93
C LYS A 255 -5.51 -23.77 -29.74
N ARG A 256 -4.22 -23.43 -29.74
CA ARG A 256 -3.72 -22.15 -29.22
C ARG A 256 -2.49 -21.69 -29.99
N GLU A 257 -2.72 -20.91 -31.03
CA GLU A 257 -1.67 -20.27 -31.83
C GLU A 257 -1.86 -18.75 -31.78
N PHE A 258 -0.76 -18.01 -31.64
CA PHE A 258 -0.70 -16.55 -31.62
C PHE A 258 0.51 -16.11 -32.45
N PRO A 259 0.39 -15.11 -33.34
CA PRO A 259 1.53 -14.58 -34.09
C PRO A 259 2.63 -14.00 -33.18
N ALA A 260 3.89 -14.16 -33.57
CA ALA A 260 5.05 -13.82 -32.75
C ALA A 260 5.17 -12.32 -32.43
N GLU A 261 4.71 -11.43 -33.32
CA GLU A 261 4.85 -9.98 -33.16
C GLU A 261 3.99 -9.43 -32.01
N GLU A 262 2.76 -9.92 -31.84
CA GLU A 262 1.91 -9.54 -30.70
C GLU A 262 2.57 -9.91 -29.37
N ALA A 263 3.27 -11.06 -29.32
CA ALA A 263 3.91 -11.55 -28.09
C ALA A 263 4.96 -10.56 -27.54
N ALA A 264 5.66 -9.84 -28.42
CA ALA A 264 6.61 -8.80 -28.02
C ALA A 264 5.91 -7.57 -27.39
N PHE A 265 4.76 -7.16 -27.93
CA PHE A 265 3.94 -6.08 -27.36
C PHE A 265 3.30 -6.50 -26.04
N PHE A 266 2.75 -7.73 -25.96
CA PHE A 266 2.22 -8.32 -24.74
C PHE A 266 3.26 -8.38 -23.62
N LYS A 267 4.54 -8.67 -23.92
CA LYS A 267 5.61 -8.69 -22.92
C LYS A 267 5.82 -7.30 -22.31
N LYS A 268 5.93 -6.24 -23.13
CA LYS A 268 6.09 -4.85 -22.66
C LYS A 268 4.88 -4.34 -21.88
N ALA A 269 3.66 -4.57 -22.36
CA ALA A 269 2.43 -4.13 -21.68
C ALA A 269 2.25 -4.81 -20.31
N LYS A 270 2.69 -6.07 -20.18
CA LYS A 270 2.62 -6.82 -18.91
C LYS A 270 3.63 -6.31 -17.88
N THR A 271 4.82 -5.87 -18.29
CA THR A 271 5.77 -5.19 -17.40
C THR A 271 5.18 -3.89 -16.86
N TRP A 272 4.61 -3.05 -17.75
CA TRP A 272 4.05 -1.74 -17.41
C TRP A 272 2.93 -1.82 -16.36
N SER A 273 2.07 -2.84 -16.46
CA SER A 273 1.00 -3.11 -15.47
C SER A 273 1.52 -3.61 -14.11
N HIS A 274 2.73 -4.18 -14.06
CA HIS A 274 3.35 -4.69 -12.84
C HIS A 274 4.21 -3.62 -12.13
N GLU A 275 4.87 -2.75 -12.89
CA GLU A 275 5.67 -1.64 -12.35
C GLU A 275 4.77 -0.56 -11.73
N LEU A 276 3.68 -0.17 -12.41
CA LEU A 276 2.70 0.80 -11.88
C LEU A 276 1.96 0.32 -10.62
N ARG A 277 1.97 -0.99 -10.31
CA ARG A 277 1.40 -1.51 -9.06
C ARG A 277 2.36 -1.43 -7.89
N ASN A 278 3.66 -1.59 -8.15
CA ASN A 278 4.69 -1.58 -7.11
C ASN A 278 4.98 -0.17 -6.54
N THR A 279 4.48 0.90 -7.16
CA THR A 279 4.65 2.30 -6.73
C THR A 279 3.36 2.99 -6.26
N ALA A 280 2.19 2.35 -6.40
CA ALA A 280 0.88 2.91 -6.05
C ALA A 280 0.50 2.71 -4.56
N THR A 281 1.39 3.09 -3.64
CA THR A 281 1.11 3.15 -2.19
C THR A 281 1.36 4.56 -1.66
N GLY A 282 0.28 5.34 -1.49
CA GLY A 282 0.36 6.70 -0.95
C GLY A 282 -0.75 7.63 -1.43
N THR A 283 -1.93 7.53 -0.85
CA THR A 283 -2.68 8.75 -0.50
C THR A 283 -2.19 9.13 0.90
N ILE A 284 -1.44 10.22 1.00
CA ILE A 284 -0.83 10.68 2.25
C ILE A 284 -1.65 11.88 2.74
N ASP A 285 -2.05 11.87 4.02
CA ASP A 285 -2.65 13.04 4.66
C ASP A 285 -1.56 14.05 5.04
N LEU A 286 -1.82 15.33 4.84
CA LEU A 286 -0.80 16.39 4.70
C LEU A 286 -0.96 17.51 5.74
N ASP A 287 -0.85 17.17 7.03
CA ASP A 287 -0.83 18.14 8.14
C ASP A 287 0.01 17.68 9.36
N SER A 288 1.34 17.56 9.23
CA SER A 288 2.33 17.79 10.31
C SER A 288 3.81 17.74 9.84
N PRO A 289 4.78 18.37 10.54
CA PRO A 289 6.07 18.75 9.94
C PRO A 289 7.31 17.89 10.29
N GLU A 290 8.12 17.61 9.25
CA GLU A 290 9.59 17.52 9.20
C GLU A 290 10.45 17.14 10.44
N ARG A 291 11.04 15.92 10.39
CA ARG A 291 12.51 15.67 10.25
C ARG A 291 12.66 14.41 9.38
N SER A 292 13.61 14.20 8.45
CA SER A 292 15.03 14.59 8.25
C SER A 292 16.04 13.47 8.63
N THR A 293 16.31 12.57 7.68
CA THR A 293 17.24 11.42 7.71
C THR A 293 18.72 11.76 7.89
N THR A 294 19.52 10.87 8.48
CA THR A 294 20.95 10.59 8.15
C THR A 294 21.42 9.29 8.86
N ALA A 295 22.41 8.51 8.40
CA ALA A 295 22.75 7.98 7.06
C ALA A 295 23.93 6.95 7.19
N PHE A 296 24.17 6.16 6.13
CA PHE A 296 25.33 5.25 5.93
C PHE A 296 25.42 3.99 6.83
N SER A 297 26.30 3.01 6.54
CA SER A 297 26.20 2.00 5.46
C SER A 297 27.40 1.01 5.46
N ARG A 298 27.16 -0.26 5.05
CA ARG A 298 28.01 -1.16 4.21
C ARG A 298 29.54 -1.17 4.42
N ILE A 299 30.21 -2.33 4.38
CA ILE A 299 30.63 -3.00 3.12
C ILE A 299 31.02 -4.48 3.35
N SER A 300 31.02 -5.25 2.26
CA SER A 300 31.30 -6.68 2.09
C SER A 300 32.77 -7.12 2.15
N VAL A 301 33.00 -8.43 2.26
CA VAL A 301 34.12 -9.14 1.58
C VAL A 301 33.56 -10.36 0.82
N THR A 302 34.18 -10.71 -0.31
CA THR A 302 33.96 -11.97 -1.04
C THR A 302 35.27 -12.76 -1.07
N VAL A 303 35.20 -14.08 -0.92
CA VAL A 303 36.36 -14.99 -0.72
C VAL A 303 37.27 -15.09 -1.97
N SER A 304 38.58 -15.24 -1.73
CA SER A 304 39.55 -15.80 -2.69
C SER A 304 40.58 -16.71 -1.96
N ARG A 305 41.28 -17.55 -2.72
CA ARG A 305 42.22 -18.63 -2.30
C ARG A 305 43.39 -18.67 -3.33
N VAL A 306 44.59 -19.21 -3.12
CA VAL A 306 45.35 -19.90 -2.03
C VAL A 306 46.86 -19.74 -2.41
N PRO A 307 47.88 -19.76 -1.51
CA PRO A 307 48.18 -20.80 -0.51
C PRO A 307 48.84 -20.33 0.83
N ILE A 308 49.23 -21.32 1.66
CA ILE A 308 50.11 -21.22 2.87
C ILE A 308 51.59 -21.40 2.40
N VAL A 309 52.73 -21.34 3.13
CA VAL A 309 53.23 -21.54 4.54
C VAL A 309 54.65 -20.88 4.62
N PRO A 310 55.38 -20.78 5.77
CA PRO A 310 55.04 -20.71 7.21
C PRO A 310 55.83 -19.60 8.01
N SER A 311 55.77 -19.70 9.36
CA SER A 311 56.79 -19.34 10.40
C SER A 311 57.02 -17.89 10.92
N THR A 312 57.02 -17.81 12.27
CA THR A 312 57.70 -16.84 13.19
C THR A 312 57.34 -15.33 13.12
N GLU A 313 57.37 -14.53 14.20
CA GLU A 313 57.78 -14.76 15.60
C GLU A 313 56.91 -13.96 16.63
N SER A 314 57.41 -13.63 17.82
CA SER A 314 56.64 -13.22 19.02
C SER A 314 56.84 -11.74 19.47
N VAL A 315 56.40 -11.39 20.70
CA VAL A 315 56.45 -10.06 21.39
C VAL A 315 55.39 -9.05 20.92
N GLY A 316 54.67 -8.29 21.77
CA GLY A 316 54.63 -8.25 23.25
C GLY A 316 53.61 -7.21 23.76
N ILE A 317 53.24 -7.26 25.05
CA ILE A 317 52.30 -6.32 25.71
C ILE A 317 53.07 -5.08 26.24
N PRO A 318 52.42 -3.93 26.47
CA PRO A 318 52.00 -3.63 27.86
C PRO A 318 50.63 -2.93 27.99
N SER A 319 50.11 -2.92 29.22
CA SER A 319 48.85 -2.27 29.63
C SER A 319 49.05 -0.81 30.07
N ALA A 320 47.94 -0.08 30.21
CA ALA A 320 47.86 1.20 30.92
C ALA A 320 46.53 1.30 31.69
N SER A 321 46.53 1.94 32.85
CA SER A 321 45.40 2.00 33.80
C SER A 321 45.33 3.36 34.50
N SER A 322 44.24 3.60 35.26
CA SER A 322 43.95 4.84 36.02
C SER A 322 43.62 6.07 35.14
N SER A 323 42.74 7.00 35.53
CA SER A 323 42.29 7.41 36.86
C SER A 323 40.83 7.91 36.91
N ALA A 324 40.32 8.26 38.10
CA ALA A 324 38.94 8.70 38.35
C ALA A 324 38.84 9.97 39.21
N ILE A 325 37.72 10.71 39.10
CA ILE A 325 37.32 11.85 39.96
C ILE A 325 35.75 11.94 40.00
N PRO A 326 35.07 12.72 40.88
CA PRO A 326 34.46 12.14 42.10
C PRO A 326 32.95 12.47 42.32
N ASN A 327 32.42 12.07 43.48
CA ASN A 327 31.04 12.33 43.93
C ASN A 327 30.81 13.74 44.52
N ALA A 328 29.59 14.27 44.31
CA ALA A 328 28.95 15.32 45.12
C ALA A 328 27.41 15.32 44.88
N VAL A 329 26.57 15.95 45.73
CA VAL A 329 26.08 15.46 47.04
C VAL A 329 24.97 16.40 47.56
N MET A 330 23.87 15.86 48.12
CA MET A 330 22.78 16.54 48.86
C MET A 330 21.87 17.53 48.08
N PRO A 331 20.67 17.90 48.60
CA PRO A 331 20.00 17.41 49.83
C PRO A 331 18.62 16.74 49.60
N GLU A 332 18.14 16.07 50.65
CA GLU A 332 16.75 15.60 50.82
C GLU A 332 15.88 16.69 51.49
N LEU A 333 14.55 16.54 51.41
CA LEU A 333 13.62 16.87 52.49
C LEU A 333 12.26 16.18 52.26
N GLU A 334 11.69 15.63 53.33
CA GLU A 334 10.52 14.73 53.30
C GLU A 334 9.25 15.41 53.88
N GLU A 335 8.23 14.58 54.14
CA GLU A 335 7.04 14.82 54.96
C GLU A 335 5.99 15.85 54.49
N PHE A 336 4.83 15.32 54.08
CA PHE A 336 3.66 15.35 54.96
C PHE A 336 2.87 14.03 54.81
N ILE A 337 2.16 13.62 55.86
CA ILE A 337 1.66 12.25 56.06
C ILE A 337 0.14 12.23 56.35
N ASP A 338 -0.54 11.23 55.79
CA ASP A 338 -1.92 10.76 56.10
C ASP A 338 -3.08 11.78 55.93
N THR A 339 -4.37 11.41 55.91
CA THR A 339 -5.04 10.17 56.39
C THR A 339 -6.32 9.83 55.57
N GLU A 340 -6.70 8.55 55.55
CA GLU A 340 -8.07 7.95 55.48
C GLU A 340 -9.15 8.53 54.53
N LEU A 341 -9.72 7.77 53.59
CA LEU A 341 -10.72 6.66 53.68
C LEU A 341 -12.19 7.10 53.77
N ALA A 342 -13.05 6.27 53.17
CA ALA A 342 -14.53 6.32 53.15
C ALA A 342 -15.18 7.51 52.42
N GLU A 343 -15.64 7.26 51.18
CA GLU A 343 -17.06 7.42 50.78
C GLU A 343 -17.26 6.84 49.36
N GLU A 344 -17.64 5.55 49.29
CA GLU A 344 -18.29 4.98 48.11
C GLU A 344 -19.81 5.17 48.24
N ALA A 345 -20.51 5.25 47.10
CA ALA A 345 -21.96 5.46 46.94
C ALA A 345 -22.47 6.88 47.26
N ASP A 346 -22.40 7.77 46.25
CA ASP A 346 -23.53 8.65 45.83
C ASP A 346 -23.20 9.37 44.49
N PHE A 347 -23.01 8.60 43.41
CA PHE A 347 -22.73 9.17 42.08
C PHE A 347 -23.35 8.36 40.92
N PHE A 348 -24.62 7.99 41.05
CA PHE A 348 -25.34 7.19 40.04
C PHE A 348 -26.74 7.70 39.66
N GLU A 349 -27.06 8.98 39.91
CA GLU A 349 -28.39 9.54 39.61
C GLU A 349 -28.39 10.95 38.96
N GLU A 350 -27.35 11.30 38.17
CA GLU A 350 -27.33 12.56 37.39
C GLU A 350 -26.95 12.38 35.90
N MET A 351 -27.35 11.25 35.29
CA MET A 351 -27.41 11.10 33.82
C MET A 351 -28.87 11.11 33.33
N GLY A 352 -29.50 12.29 33.38
CA GLY A 352 -30.87 12.52 32.91
C GLY A 352 -30.98 13.71 31.96
N ASP A 353 -31.00 14.93 32.52
CA ASP A 353 -31.42 16.14 31.81
C ASP A 353 -30.30 17.18 31.64
N GLN A 354 -29.53 17.06 30.55
CA GLN A 354 -28.87 18.21 29.93
C GLN A 354 -28.56 17.96 28.44
N MET A 355 -29.63 17.90 27.64
CA MET A 355 -29.53 18.18 26.20
C MET A 355 -29.76 19.68 25.94
N ASP A 356 -29.06 20.16 24.91
CA ASP A 356 -29.16 21.48 24.27
C ASP A 356 -28.64 22.72 25.02
N ILE A 357 -28.19 23.68 24.19
CA ILE A 357 -27.65 25.04 24.48
C ILE A 357 -26.14 25.12 24.78
N ALA A 358 -25.49 26.07 24.07
CA ALA A 358 -24.05 26.44 24.06
C ALA A 358 -23.07 25.38 23.49
N GLY A 359 -22.18 25.72 22.54
CA GLY A 359 -22.03 26.96 21.76
C GLY A 359 -20.89 26.86 20.74
N ASP A 360 -20.99 27.56 19.60
CA ASP A 360 -19.94 27.58 18.56
C ASP A 360 -18.73 28.42 18.98
N GLU A 361 -17.68 27.78 19.52
CA GLU A 361 -16.35 28.40 19.56
C GLU A 361 -15.64 28.22 18.20
N GLU A 362 -15.66 29.27 17.37
CA GLU A 362 -14.89 29.33 16.12
C GLU A 362 -13.38 29.23 16.39
N LYS A 363 -12.80 28.03 16.24
CA LYS A 363 -11.33 27.88 16.19
C LYS A 363 -10.79 28.58 14.94
N GLU A 364 -10.26 29.78 15.15
CA GLU A 364 -9.89 30.75 14.12
C GLU A 364 -8.98 30.16 13.04
N CYS A 365 -9.59 29.77 11.92
CA CYS A 365 -8.89 29.11 10.83
C CYS A 365 -8.24 30.17 9.94
N MET A 366 -6.89 30.24 9.94
CA MET A 366 -6.10 31.27 9.24
C MET A 366 -6.59 31.52 7.80
N LYS A 367 -7.26 32.67 7.61
CA LYS A 367 -7.74 33.16 6.32
C LYS A 367 -6.55 33.68 5.51
N ILE A 368 -6.00 32.84 4.63
CA ILE A 368 -4.98 33.26 3.66
C ILE A 368 -5.69 33.70 2.38
N ASP A 369 -5.77 35.02 2.17
CA ASP A 369 -6.29 35.57 0.92
C ASP A 369 -5.26 35.48 -0.20
N VAL A 370 -5.67 34.86 -1.31
CA VAL A 370 -4.89 34.80 -2.55
C VAL A 370 -5.83 35.20 -3.70
N HIS A 371 -5.59 36.38 -4.27
CA HIS A 371 -6.38 36.95 -5.36
C HIS A 371 -7.91 36.97 -5.13
N GLY A 372 -8.35 37.25 -3.90
CA GLY A 372 -9.77 37.48 -3.56
C GLY A 372 -10.66 36.24 -3.63
N LYS A 373 -10.09 35.04 -3.45
CA LYS A 373 -10.86 33.79 -3.34
C LYS A 373 -10.42 32.98 -2.12
N THR A 374 -11.22 33.07 -1.06
CA THR A 374 -11.00 32.33 0.19
C THR A 374 -10.98 30.81 -0.07
N THR A 375 -9.87 30.15 0.25
CA THR A 375 -9.73 28.70 0.06
C THR A 375 -9.91 27.94 1.38
N GLN A 376 -11.13 27.46 1.64
CA GLN A 376 -11.42 26.65 2.81
C GLN A 376 -10.76 25.26 2.74
N LYS A 377 -9.90 24.94 3.72
CA LYS A 377 -9.51 23.56 4.04
C LYS A 377 -10.70 22.80 4.65
N SER A 378 -11.59 22.28 3.81
CA SER A 378 -12.67 21.38 4.24
C SER A 378 -12.27 19.90 4.07
N ARG A 379 -12.25 19.13 5.17
CA ARG A 379 -12.07 17.66 5.14
C ARG A 379 -13.32 16.98 4.57
N LYS A 380 -13.45 16.99 3.24
CA LYS A 380 -14.60 16.46 2.48
C LYS A 380 -14.66 14.92 2.36
N GLU A 381 -13.99 14.17 3.23
CA GLU A 381 -13.89 12.70 3.15
C GLU A 381 -15.25 11.97 3.31
N LYS A 382 -16.30 12.69 3.73
CA LYS A 382 -17.69 12.19 3.83
C LYS A 382 -18.62 12.65 2.69
N GLU A 383 -18.11 13.24 1.59
CA GLU A 383 -18.89 13.32 0.34
C GLU A 383 -19.09 11.90 -0.23
N LYS A 384 -20.16 11.24 0.23
CA LYS A 384 -20.54 9.87 -0.17
C LYS A 384 -20.51 9.76 -1.70
N TRP A 385 -19.86 8.70 -2.20
CA TRP A 385 -19.72 8.38 -3.64
C TRP A 385 -21.03 8.32 -4.45
N GLY A 386 -22.19 8.39 -3.79
CA GLY A 386 -23.53 8.42 -4.39
C GLY A 386 -24.02 7.05 -4.88
N ARG A 387 -23.13 6.08 -4.98
CA ARG A 387 -23.36 4.73 -5.51
C ARG A 387 -22.62 3.69 -4.64
N SER A 388 -23.01 2.44 -4.74
CA SER A 388 -22.32 1.31 -4.10
C SER A 388 -22.37 0.06 -4.96
N VAL A 389 -21.47 -0.88 -4.71
CA VAL A 389 -21.39 -2.18 -5.41
C VAL A 389 -22.72 -2.94 -5.32
N GLN A 390 -23.27 -3.09 -4.12
CA GLN A 390 -24.54 -3.79 -3.89
C GLN A 390 -25.70 -3.12 -4.66
N MET A 391 -25.67 -1.79 -4.77
CA MET A 391 -26.67 -1.02 -5.50
C MET A 391 -26.58 -1.21 -7.03
N PHE A 392 -25.42 -1.59 -7.58
CA PHE A 392 -25.30 -1.99 -8.99
C PHE A 392 -25.72 -3.44 -9.21
N LEU A 393 -25.26 -4.36 -8.36
CA LEU A 393 -25.60 -5.79 -8.46
C LEU A 393 -27.12 -6.04 -8.34
N ASN A 394 -27.78 -5.42 -7.35
CA ASN A 394 -29.17 -5.71 -7.00
C ASN A 394 -30.22 -4.96 -7.87
N LYS A 395 -29.81 -4.20 -8.90
CA LYS A 395 -30.75 -3.47 -9.77
C LYS A 395 -31.18 -4.29 -10.98
N GLY A 396 -32.48 -4.47 -11.16
CA GLY A 396 -33.03 -5.06 -12.40
C GLY A 396 -32.55 -4.30 -13.65
N PRO A 397 -32.30 -4.98 -14.79
CA PRO A 397 -31.52 -4.41 -15.90
C PRO A 397 -32.01 -3.04 -16.41
N LEU A 398 -33.32 -2.83 -16.54
CA LEU A 398 -33.87 -1.53 -16.97
C LEU A 398 -33.59 -0.40 -15.96
N ALA A 399 -33.63 -0.71 -14.66
CA ALA A 399 -33.34 0.26 -13.61
C ALA A 399 -31.84 0.59 -13.56
N LEU A 400 -30.97 -0.37 -13.84
CA LEU A 400 -29.54 -0.10 -13.99
C LEU A 400 -29.25 0.74 -15.24
N ILE A 401 -29.82 0.40 -16.41
CA ILE A 401 -29.61 1.19 -17.64
C ILE A 401 -30.04 2.64 -17.43
N LYS A 402 -31.23 2.87 -16.83
CA LYS A 402 -31.71 4.21 -16.47
C LYS A 402 -30.75 4.94 -15.50
N LEU A 403 -30.19 4.24 -14.50
CA LEU A 403 -29.24 4.80 -13.55
C LEU A 403 -27.93 5.21 -14.24
N LEU A 404 -27.31 4.31 -14.99
CA LEU A 404 -26.04 4.57 -15.67
C LEU A 404 -26.18 5.66 -16.74
N THR A 405 -27.36 5.81 -17.36
CA THR A 405 -27.64 6.95 -18.25
C THR A 405 -27.88 8.26 -17.49
N LYS A 406 -28.50 8.24 -16.30
CA LYS A 406 -28.57 9.42 -15.43
C LYS A 406 -27.18 9.85 -14.94
N ASP A 407 -26.25 8.90 -14.76
CA ASP A 407 -24.88 9.13 -14.30
C ASP A 407 -23.91 9.52 -15.45
N GLY A 408 -24.38 9.69 -16.69
CA GLY A 408 -23.54 9.99 -17.86
C GLY A 408 -22.65 8.83 -18.33
N ILE A 409 -22.65 7.70 -17.61
CA ILE A 409 -21.87 6.49 -17.92
C ILE A 409 -22.41 5.84 -19.21
N LEU A 410 -23.70 5.49 -19.28
CA LEU A 410 -24.30 4.93 -20.50
C LEU A 410 -24.96 5.99 -21.37
N GLN A 411 -24.62 6.03 -22.65
CA GLN A 411 -25.27 6.92 -23.62
C GLN A 411 -26.26 6.17 -24.52
N LYS A 412 -27.37 6.84 -24.87
CA LYS A 412 -28.18 6.42 -26.01
C LYS A 412 -27.46 6.84 -27.30
N PRO A 413 -27.06 5.92 -28.20
CA PRO A 413 -26.47 6.31 -29.48
C PRO A 413 -27.49 7.08 -30.33
N THR A 414 -27.08 8.21 -30.90
CA THR A 414 -27.96 9.09 -31.71
C THR A 414 -28.25 8.48 -33.08
N LYS A 415 -27.21 7.93 -33.72
CA LYS A 415 -27.26 7.16 -34.97
C LYS A 415 -26.95 5.69 -34.69
N CYS A 416 -27.46 4.80 -35.54
CA CYS A 416 -27.16 3.37 -35.49
C CYS A 416 -25.67 3.11 -35.83
N PRO A 417 -24.88 2.47 -34.96
CA PRO A 417 -23.47 2.19 -35.22
C PRO A 417 -23.23 1.21 -36.39
N HIS A 418 -24.17 0.29 -36.66
CA HIS A 418 -24.03 -0.67 -37.76
C HIS A 418 -24.30 -0.10 -39.17
N CYS A 419 -24.96 1.06 -39.29
CA CYS A 419 -25.32 1.61 -40.61
C CYS A 419 -25.12 3.13 -40.76
N ALA A 420 -24.62 3.80 -39.72
CA ALA A 420 -24.25 5.22 -39.63
C ALA A 420 -25.29 6.27 -40.08
N SER A 421 -26.48 5.86 -40.52
CA SER A 421 -27.41 6.70 -41.30
C SER A 421 -28.75 6.96 -40.62
N ALA A 422 -29.26 6.03 -39.82
CA ALA A 422 -30.58 6.14 -39.20
C ALA A 422 -30.54 6.19 -37.67
N SER A 423 -31.59 6.77 -37.08
CA SER A 423 -31.77 6.87 -35.64
C SER A 423 -32.00 5.51 -34.97
N VAL A 424 -31.72 5.42 -33.66
CA VAL A 424 -32.15 4.28 -32.84
C VAL A 424 -33.46 4.61 -32.12
N GLY A 425 -34.39 3.65 -32.14
CA GLY A 425 -35.69 3.74 -31.49
C GLY A 425 -35.61 3.80 -29.95
N PRO A 426 -36.76 3.78 -29.26
CA PRO A 426 -36.78 3.62 -27.81
C PRO A 426 -36.20 2.27 -27.39
N LEU A 427 -35.66 2.23 -26.17
CA LEU A 427 -35.20 0.99 -25.54
C LEU A 427 -36.39 0.05 -25.33
N LYS A 428 -36.33 -1.19 -25.85
CA LYS A 428 -37.40 -2.19 -25.66
C LYS A 428 -36.82 -3.52 -25.20
N TYR A 429 -37.61 -4.26 -24.42
CA TYR A 429 -37.27 -5.64 -24.04
C TYR A 429 -37.37 -6.55 -25.27
N CYS A 430 -36.40 -7.45 -25.44
CA CYS A 430 -36.38 -8.43 -26.52
C CYS A 430 -36.29 -9.85 -25.94
N LYS A 431 -37.40 -10.60 -25.98
CA LYS A 431 -37.51 -11.98 -25.46
C LYS A 431 -36.38 -12.88 -25.97
N GLN A 432 -36.10 -12.85 -27.28
CA GLN A 432 -35.04 -13.64 -27.94
C GLN A 432 -33.62 -13.37 -27.37
N TRP A 433 -33.37 -12.20 -26.79
CA TRP A 433 -32.05 -11.80 -26.26
C TRP A 433 -32.08 -11.67 -24.73
N ASN A 434 -33.19 -12.04 -24.07
CA ASN A 434 -33.44 -11.92 -22.63
C ASN A 434 -33.03 -10.57 -22.00
N GLY A 435 -33.21 -9.46 -22.73
CA GLY A 435 -32.62 -8.18 -22.35
C GLY A 435 -33.20 -6.96 -23.07
N TYR A 436 -32.82 -5.78 -22.60
CA TYR A 436 -33.23 -4.48 -23.14
C TYR A 436 -32.26 -4.00 -24.21
N VAL A 437 -32.77 -3.71 -25.41
CA VAL A 437 -31.98 -3.31 -26.58
C VAL A 437 -32.63 -2.15 -27.33
N TYR A 438 -31.80 -1.36 -28.04
CA TYR A 438 -32.27 -0.42 -29.04
C TYR A 438 -32.45 -1.12 -30.39
N ARG A 439 -33.35 -0.63 -31.25
CA ARG A 439 -33.53 -1.11 -32.64
C ARG A 439 -33.27 0.02 -33.64
N CYS A 440 -32.54 -0.27 -34.71
CA CYS A 440 -32.35 0.64 -35.84
C CYS A 440 -33.66 0.88 -36.60
N SER A 441 -33.99 2.16 -36.88
CA SER A 441 -35.22 2.54 -37.60
C SER A 441 -35.19 2.25 -39.10
N LYS A 442 -34.00 2.17 -39.74
CA LYS A 442 -33.85 1.83 -41.17
C LYS A 442 -34.33 0.40 -41.44
N ARG A 443 -35.34 0.26 -42.32
CA ARG A 443 -35.94 -1.04 -42.72
C ARG A 443 -34.89 -2.05 -43.18
N ALA A 444 -33.97 -1.63 -44.06
CA ALA A 444 -32.87 -2.44 -44.59
C ALA A 444 -31.73 -2.76 -43.58
N CYS A 445 -31.87 -2.42 -42.30
CA CYS A 445 -30.85 -2.68 -41.28
C CYS A 445 -31.45 -3.37 -40.05
N HIS A 446 -32.46 -2.75 -39.41
CA HIS A 446 -33.23 -3.28 -38.28
C HIS A 446 -32.46 -3.94 -37.11
N CYS A 447 -31.14 -3.77 -37.03
CA CYS A 447 -30.30 -4.42 -36.03
C CYS A 447 -30.69 -4.05 -34.60
N ARG A 448 -30.43 -4.97 -33.68
CA ARG A 448 -30.59 -4.80 -32.23
C ARG A 448 -29.23 -4.46 -31.63
N ILE A 449 -29.18 -3.43 -30.79
CA ILE A 449 -27.95 -2.85 -30.23
C ILE A 449 -28.10 -2.85 -28.70
N TRP A 450 -27.12 -3.37 -27.96
CA TRP A 450 -27.15 -3.31 -26.50
C TRP A 450 -26.81 -1.89 -26.00
N PRO A 451 -27.33 -1.48 -24.83
CA PRO A 451 -27.02 -0.17 -24.25
C PRO A 451 -25.53 0.07 -23.96
N HIS A 452 -24.74 -1.00 -23.87
CA HIS A 452 -23.29 -0.97 -23.64
C HIS A 452 -22.47 -1.45 -24.87
N SER A 453 -23.10 -1.70 -26.03
CA SER A 453 -22.37 -1.90 -27.28
C SER A 453 -21.65 -0.61 -27.68
N PHE A 454 -20.43 -0.70 -28.21
CA PHE A 454 -19.63 0.46 -28.62
C PHE A 454 -19.35 1.47 -27.48
N HIS A 455 -19.27 0.99 -26.24
CA HIS A 455 -18.91 1.79 -25.08
C HIS A 455 -17.37 1.84 -24.94
N PRO A 456 -16.74 2.98 -24.60
CA PRO A 456 -15.29 3.09 -24.43
C PRO A 456 -14.76 2.44 -23.13
N ILE A 457 -15.52 1.53 -22.49
CA ILE A 457 -15.17 0.86 -21.23
C ILE A 457 -15.80 -0.53 -21.16
N PHE A 458 -17.13 -0.59 -21.08
CA PHE A 458 -17.88 -1.83 -21.14
C PHE A 458 -17.72 -2.50 -22.51
N TYR A 459 -17.92 -3.81 -22.56
CA TYR A 459 -17.84 -4.61 -23.76
C TYR A 459 -18.97 -5.64 -23.80
N HIS A 460 -19.20 -6.25 -24.96
CA HIS A 460 -20.13 -7.36 -25.09
C HIS A 460 -19.37 -8.67 -25.36
N SER A 461 -19.79 -9.77 -24.74
CA SER A 461 -19.30 -11.12 -25.06
C SER A 461 -20.31 -12.20 -24.67
N LYS A 462 -20.23 -13.37 -25.33
CA LYS A 462 -21.20 -14.48 -25.19
C LYS A 462 -20.90 -15.45 -24.03
N GLY A 463 -20.12 -15.04 -23.02
CA GLY A 463 -19.68 -15.91 -21.91
C GLY A 463 -20.11 -15.39 -20.53
N LYS A 464 -19.97 -16.23 -19.49
CA LYS A 464 -20.18 -15.80 -18.09
C LYS A 464 -19.26 -14.61 -17.76
N GLY A 465 -19.77 -13.63 -17.01
CA GLY A 465 -19.05 -12.40 -16.65
C GLY A 465 -19.22 -11.21 -17.62
N SER A 466 -20.13 -11.28 -18.59
CA SER A 466 -20.42 -10.16 -19.52
C SER A 466 -21.64 -9.30 -19.15
N ASP A 467 -22.33 -9.60 -18.05
CA ASP A 467 -23.51 -8.84 -17.64
C ASP A 467 -23.19 -7.38 -17.23
N LEU A 468 -24.15 -6.49 -17.47
CA LEU A 468 -24.03 -5.05 -17.24
C LEU A 468 -23.96 -4.69 -15.75
N ASN A 469 -24.68 -5.39 -14.86
CA ASN A 469 -24.61 -5.16 -13.42
C ASN A 469 -23.20 -5.46 -12.90
N MET A 470 -22.62 -6.54 -13.41
CA MET A 470 -21.28 -6.95 -13.04
C MET A 470 -20.21 -6.01 -13.62
N GLN A 471 -20.30 -5.66 -14.91
CA GLN A 471 -19.37 -4.70 -15.53
C GLN A 471 -19.44 -3.32 -14.85
N ALA A 472 -20.63 -2.83 -14.46
CA ALA A 472 -20.78 -1.58 -13.72
C ALA A 472 -20.16 -1.64 -12.32
N SER A 473 -20.31 -2.78 -11.62
CA SER A 473 -19.70 -3.02 -10.31
C SER A 473 -18.17 -3.05 -10.38
N VAL A 474 -17.62 -3.74 -11.39
CA VAL A 474 -16.18 -3.76 -11.69
C VAL A 474 -15.66 -2.36 -12.04
N LEU A 475 -16.40 -1.58 -12.84
CA LEU A 475 -16.05 -0.20 -13.15
C LEU A 475 -16.06 0.67 -11.89
N PHE A 476 -17.04 0.51 -11.00
CA PHE A 476 -17.08 1.27 -9.75
C PHE A 476 -15.83 1.01 -8.90
N CYS A 477 -15.48 -0.27 -8.69
CA CYS A 477 -14.24 -0.68 -8.03
C CYS A 477 -12.99 -0.05 -8.68
N ALA A 478 -12.94 0.00 -10.02
CA ALA A 478 -11.85 0.63 -10.77
C ALA A 478 -11.82 2.17 -10.64
N THR A 479 -12.97 2.83 -10.49
CA THR A 479 -13.03 4.29 -10.28
C THR A 479 -12.57 4.71 -8.89
N ILE A 480 -12.87 3.91 -7.85
CA ILE A 480 -12.46 4.16 -6.45
C ILE A 480 -11.09 3.57 -6.09
N GLY A 481 -10.38 2.95 -7.04
CA GLY A 481 -9.00 2.50 -6.85
C GLY A 481 -8.81 1.13 -6.19
N ILE A 482 -9.84 0.28 -6.09
CA ILE A 482 -9.67 -1.10 -5.62
C ILE A 482 -8.76 -1.86 -6.62
N PRO A 483 -7.77 -2.66 -6.16
CA PRO A 483 -6.90 -3.42 -7.06
C PRO A 483 -7.66 -4.44 -7.92
N GLN A 484 -7.26 -4.60 -9.18
CA GLN A 484 -7.86 -5.54 -10.13
C GLN A 484 -7.94 -6.99 -9.57
N VAL A 485 -6.93 -7.42 -8.80
CA VAL A 485 -6.89 -8.75 -8.17
C VAL A 485 -7.98 -8.86 -7.09
N SER A 486 -8.12 -7.85 -6.24
CA SER A 486 -9.19 -7.78 -5.23
C SER A 486 -10.57 -7.78 -5.88
N THR A 487 -10.75 -7.05 -6.99
CA THR A 487 -12.02 -6.99 -7.74
C THR A 487 -12.36 -8.32 -8.44
N HIS A 488 -11.38 -9.06 -8.94
CA HIS A 488 -11.56 -10.42 -9.46
C HIS A 488 -12.07 -11.37 -8.35
N LEU A 489 -11.44 -11.34 -7.17
CA LEU A 489 -11.81 -12.19 -6.04
C LEU A 489 -13.12 -11.78 -5.36
N LEU A 490 -13.45 -10.48 -5.34
CA LEU A 490 -14.68 -9.93 -4.74
C LEU A 490 -15.95 -10.38 -5.49
N PHE A 491 -15.83 -10.64 -6.79
CA PHE A 491 -16.97 -10.92 -7.67
C PHE A 491 -16.99 -12.32 -8.29
N ASP A 492 -15.93 -13.10 -8.14
CA ASP A 492 -15.73 -14.39 -8.83
C ASP A 492 -15.85 -14.27 -10.37
N VAL A 493 -15.29 -13.19 -10.93
CA VAL A 493 -15.32 -12.86 -12.36
C VAL A 493 -13.92 -12.98 -12.94
N ASP A 494 -13.78 -13.67 -14.08
CA ASP A 494 -12.51 -13.91 -14.78
C ASP A 494 -11.56 -12.70 -14.76
N ALA A 495 -10.29 -12.95 -14.44
CA ALA A 495 -9.31 -11.89 -14.25
C ALA A 495 -9.07 -11.03 -15.52
N LYS A 496 -9.31 -11.57 -16.73
CA LYS A 496 -9.19 -10.82 -18.00
C LYS A 496 -10.42 -9.95 -18.25
N ALA A 497 -11.62 -10.41 -17.88
CA ALA A 497 -12.84 -9.59 -17.89
C ALA A 497 -12.65 -8.35 -17.00
N VAL A 498 -12.14 -8.53 -15.78
CA VAL A 498 -11.78 -7.42 -14.88
C VAL A 498 -10.66 -6.56 -15.48
N ALA A 499 -9.58 -7.17 -16.02
CA ALA A 499 -8.50 -6.43 -16.68
C ALA A 499 -9.00 -5.53 -17.82
N ARG A 500 -9.97 -6.00 -18.62
CA ARG A 500 -10.50 -5.25 -19.77
C ARG A 500 -11.20 -3.96 -19.32
N ILE A 501 -12.01 -4.01 -18.27
CA ILE A 501 -12.65 -2.81 -17.71
C ILE A 501 -11.60 -1.81 -17.18
N TYR A 502 -10.60 -2.28 -16.42
CA TYR A 502 -9.53 -1.43 -15.88
C TYR A 502 -8.69 -0.79 -17.00
N ASN A 503 -8.26 -1.58 -17.97
CA ASN A 503 -7.44 -1.10 -19.09
C ASN A 503 -8.23 -0.08 -19.95
N ASN A 504 -9.50 -0.36 -20.25
CA ASN A 504 -10.33 0.57 -21.01
C ASN A 504 -10.61 1.87 -20.21
N LEU A 505 -10.81 1.77 -18.89
CA LEU A 505 -10.92 2.94 -18.01
C LEU A 505 -9.68 3.82 -18.11
N GLU A 506 -8.47 3.25 -18.05
CA GLU A 506 -7.21 4.00 -18.16
C GLU A 506 -6.96 4.55 -19.56
N ILE A 507 -7.25 3.80 -20.63
CA ILE A 507 -7.17 4.30 -22.01
C ILE A 507 -8.08 5.53 -22.19
N ALA A 508 -9.31 5.47 -21.66
CA ALA A 508 -10.23 6.61 -21.67
C ALA A 508 -9.82 7.75 -20.71
N ARG A 509 -9.05 7.49 -19.63
CA ARG A 509 -8.45 8.54 -18.78
C ARG A 509 -7.35 9.25 -19.56
N ALA A 510 -6.43 8.50 -20.16
CA ALA A 510 -5.32 9.02 -20.94
C ALA A 510 -5.76 9.82 -22.18
N LYS A 511 -6.76 9.32 -22.94
CA LYS A 511 -7.33 10.06 -24.09
C LYS A 511 -7.97 11.39 -23.65
N PHE A 512 -8.76 11.39 -22.56
CA PHE A 512 -9.34 12.63 -22.03
C PHE A 512 -8.28 13.62 -21.55
N VAL A 513 -7.28 13.16 -20.80
CA VAL A 513 -6.16 13.99 -20.34
C VAL A 513 -5.44 14.65 -21.51
N ARG A 514 -5.03 13.88 -22.53
CA ARG A 514 -4.38 14.42 -23.74
C ARG A 514 -5.23 15.43 -24.51
N ARG A 515 -6.56 15.39 -24.40
CA ARG A 515 -7.46 16.37 -25.01
C ARG A 515 -7.49 17.67 -24.20
N GLN A 516 -7.77 17.59 -22.90
CA GLN A 516 -7.85 18.76 -22.01
C GLN A 516 -6.48 19.45 -21.83
N GLU A 517 -5.39 18.69 -21.82
CA GLU A 517 -4.02 19.21 -21.71
C GLU A 517 -3.61 20.11 -22.90
N LYS A 518 -4.31 20.03 -24.05
CA LYS A 518 -4.15 21.01 -25.15
C LYS A 518 -4.71 22.39 -24.78
N ALA A 519 -5.74 22.44 -23.94
CA ALA A 519 -6.41 23.68 -23.51
C ALA A 519 -5.77 24.35 -22.28
N ILE A 520 -4.88 23.65 -21.54
CA ILE A 520 -4.20 24.24 -20.37
C ILE A 520 -3.20 25.31 -20.81
N VAL A 521 -3.47 26.56 -20.45
CA VAL A 521 -2.63 27.74 -20.68
C VAL A 521 -2.38 28.45 -19.35
N TYR A 522 -1.11 28.73 -19.04
CA TYR A 522 -0.71 29.53 -17.88
C TYR A 522 -0.51 31.00 -18.27
N GLY A 523 -0.66 31.90 -17.29
CA GLY A 523 -0.31 33.31 -17.40
C GLY A 523 -1.26 34.26 -16.69
N GLY A 524 -0.93 35.56 -16.70
CA GLY A 524 -1.74 36.59 -16.05
C GLY A 524 -1.39 36.87 -14.59
N TRP A 525 -0.12 36.69 -14.22
CA TRP A 525 0.41 36.73 -12.84
C TRP A 525 -0.18 35.67 -11.90
N CYS A 526 -0.45 34.48 -12.43
CA CYS A 526 -0.75 33.30 -11.61
C CYS A 526 0.52 32.65 -11.03
N ASP A 527 0.41 32.08 -9.84
CA ASP A 527 1.43 31.21 -9.25
C ASP A 527 1.41 29.82 -9.93
N VAL A 528 2.51 29.45 -10.58
CA VAL A 528 2.73 28.15 -11.20
C VAL A 528 3.89 27.45 -10.52
N GLU A 529 3.75 26.15 -10.30
CA GLU A 529 4.76 25.32 -9.69
C GLU A 529 5.36 24.31 -10.69
N ALA A 530 6.65 24.02 -10.54
CA ALA A 530 7.35 22.98 -11.27
C ALA A 530 8.21 22.11 -10.34
N ASP A 531 8.13 20.80 -10.53
CA ASP A 531 8.89 19.78 -9.78
C ASP A 531 9.08 18.51 -10.63
N GLU A 532 9.88 17.58 -10.13
CA GLU A 532 10.15 16.27 -10.74
C GLU A 532 9.63 15.12 -9.89
N VAL A 533 9.05 14.10 -10.53
CA VAL A 533 8.63 12.86 -9.87
C VAL A 533 9.25 11.63 -10.54
N ASP A 534 9.98 10.85 -9.74
CA ASP A 534 10.51 9.54 -10.12
C ASP A 534 9.42 8.48 -9.90
N LEU A 535 8.95 7.85 -10.99
CA LEU A 535 7.86 6.86 -10.99
C LEU A 535 8.36 5.41 -11.15
N GLY A 536 9.57 5.20 -11.69
CA GLY A 536 10.08 3.84 -11.96
C GLY A 536 11.61 3.77 -12.09
N LYS A 537 12.15 2.57 -11.85
CA LYS A 537 13.59 2.25 -11.89
C LYS A 537 13.81 0.91 -12.60
N GLY A 538 14.21 0.97 -13.87
CA GLY A 538 14.50 -0.21 -14.68
C GLY A 538 16.00 -0.53 -14.70
N PHE A 539 16.34 -1.81 -14.91
CA PHE A 539 17.71 -2.20 -15.23
C PHE A 539 17.93 -2.23 -16.75
N LEU A 540 19.14 -1.89 -17.17
CA LEU A 540 19.56 -1.96 -18.57
C LEU A 540 20.39 -3.22 -18.78
N ASP A 541 20.06 -4.01 -19.81
CA ASP A 541 20.84 -5.17 -20.22
C ASP A 541 22.23 -4.73 -20.70
N VAL A 542 23.27 -5.37 -20.15
CA VAL A 542 24.67 -5.00 -20.38
C VAL A 542 25.07 -5.36 -21.81
N THR A 543 24.93 -4.39 -22.70
CA THR A 543 25.24 -4.48 -24.13
C THR A 543 26.60 -3.84 -24.42
N ALA A 544 27.32 -4.40 -25.39
CA ALA A 544 28.66 -3.96 -25.76
C ALA A 544 28.64 -2.48 -26.19
N GLY A 545 29.38 -1.63 -25.47
CA GLY A 545 29.44 -0.17 -25.68
C GLY A 545 28.99 0.69 -24.49
N GLN A 546 28.30 0.13 -23.48
CA GLN A 546 27.94 0.90 -22.28
C GLN A 546 29.14 1.19 -21.36
N LYS A 547 29.17 2.39 -20.77
CA LYS A 547 30.21 2.78 -19.79
C LYS A 547 30.12 1.91 -18.53
N LYS A 548 31.22 1.24 -18.19
CA LYS A 548 31.35 0.22 -17.13
C LYS A 548 30.65 0.65 -15.82
N GLY A 549 29.57 -0.05 -15.46
CA GLY A 549 28.82 0.15 -14.21
C GLY A 549 27.61 1.10 -14.27
N VAL A 550 27.22 1.62 -15.44
CA VAL A 550 25.93 2.32 -15.64
C VAL A 550 24.87 1.31 -16.07
N THR A 551 23.97 0.92 -15.17
CA THR A 551 23.05 -0.23 -15.37
C THR A 551 21.59 0.07 -15.00
N THR A 552 21.24 1.31 -14.68
CA THR A 552 19.87 1.70 -14.28
C THR A 552 19.34 2.83 -15.14
N ALA A 553 18.17 2.62 -15.74
CA ALA A 553 17.34 3.67 -16.30
C ALA A 553 16.25 4.09 -15.29
N TRP A 554 15.81 5.35 -15.38
CA TRP A 554 14.78 5.90 -14.52
C TRP A 554 13.60 6.38 -15.37
N GLU A 555 12.38 6.09 -14.94
CA GLU A 555 11.18 6.76 -15.45
C GLU A 555 10.91 7.96 -14.55
N GLN A 556 11.29 9.14 -15.05
CA GLN A 556 11.10 10.43 -14.40
C GLN A 556 10.15 11.30 -15.24
N TRP A 557 9.27 12.04 -14.57
CA TRP A 557 8.34 12.98 -15.18
C TRP A 557 8.46 14.33 -14.50
N GLY A 558 8.49 15.42 -15.27
CA GLY A 558 8.40 16.79 -14.75
C GLY A 558 6.96 17.27 -14.83
N GLY A 559 6.48 18.00 -13.82
CA GLY A 559 5.16 18.60 -13.82
C GLY A 559 5.16 20.12 -13.96
N LEU A 560 4.03 20.67 -14.41
CA LEU A 560 3.66 22.08 -14.25
C LEU A 560 2.23 22.17 -13.73
N VAL A 561 1.96 22.98 -12.70
CA VAL A 561 0.61 23.17 -12.15
C VAL A 561 0.40 24.58 -11.62
N GLU A 562 -0.73 25.20 -11.94
CA GLU A 562 -1.18 26.46 -11.34
C GLU A 562 -1.75 26.19 -9.94
N ARG A 563 -1.29 26.94 -8.94
CA ARG A 563 -1.61 26.67 -7.54
C ARG A 563 -3.11 26.84 -7.28
N GLY A 564 -3.66 25.97 -6.44
CA GLY A 564 -5.09 25.89 -6.16
C GLY A 564 -5.96 25.31 -7.29
N ARG A 565 -5.41 25.02 -8.49
CA ARG A 565 -6.17 24.58 -9.67
C ARG A 565 -5.65 23.24 -10.23
N PRO A 566 -6.03 22.08 -9.64
CA PRO A 566 -5.42 20.79 -9.96
C PRO A 566 -5.58 20.38 -11.43
N GLU A 567 -6.69 20.76 -12.07
CA GLU A 567 -6.95 20.56 -13.50
C GLU A 567 -5.97 21.27 -14.46
N SER A 568 -5.09 22.14 -13.94
CA SER A 568 -3.99 22.74 -14.69
C SER A 568 -2.69 21.92 -14.69
N LEU A 569 -2.65 20.76 -14.01
CA LEU A 569 -1.47 19.89 -13.98
C LEU A 569 -1.17 19.35 -15.38
N ARG A 570 0.03 19.62 -15.89
CA ARG A 570 0.63 19.03 -17.09
C ARG A 570 1.78 18.13 -16.71
N LEU A 571 1.94 16.98 -17.38
CA LEU A 571 3.05 16.05 -17.13
C LEU A 571 3.90 15.82 -18.38
N PHE A 572 5.22 15.96 -18.22
CA PHE A 572 6.20 15.87 -19.29
C PHE A 572 7.18 14.73 -18.98
N ARG A 573 7.20 13.68 -19.81
CA ARG A 573 8.14 12.57 -19.63
C ARG A 573 9.56 13.07 -19.88
N LEU A 574 10.42 12.93 -18.88
CA LEU A 574 11.83 13.33 -18.98
C LEU A 574 12.68 12.15 -19.46
N ASN A 575 13.86 12.46 -20.00
CA ASN A 575 14.86 11.46 -20.37
C ASN A 575 16.13 11.64 -19.51
N PRO A 576 16.08 11.25 -18.22
CA PRO A 576 17.23 11.33 -17.34
C PRO A 576 18.40 10.47 -17.84
N ALA A 577 19.61 10.79 -17.42
CA ALA A 577 20.74 9.92 -17.71
C ALA A 577 20.66 8.64 -16.87
N ALA A 578 21.00 7.51 -17.48
CA ALA A 578 21.18 6.25 -16.77
C ALA A 578 22.26 6.38 -15.68
N THR A 579 22.09 5.67 -14.57
CA THR A 579 22.96 5.76 -13.38
C THR A 579 23.57 4.41 -13.01
N LYS A 580 24.48 4.42 -12.02
CA LYS A 580 24.89 3.21 -11.30
C LYS A 580 23.70 2.66 -10.49
N ALA A 581 23.61 1.35 -10.31
CA ALA A 581 22.51 0.68 -9.61
C ALA A 581 22.24 1.18 -8.17
N ARG A 582 23.29 1.66 -7.48
CA ARG A 582 23.24 2.18 -6.10
C ARG A 582 22.93 3.69 -6.01
N ALA A 583 22.62 4.38 -7.12
CA ALA A 583 22.22 5.78 -7.07
C ALA A 583 20.84 5.96 -6.40
N PRO A 584 20.62 7.06 -5.65
CA PRO A 584 19.35 7.33 -4.98
C PRO A 584 18.22 7.76 -5.93
N GLY A 585 18.58 8.27 -7.11
CA GLY A 585 17.68 8.77 -8.15
C GLY A 585 18.48 9.12 -9.42
N PRO A 586 17.84 9.61 -10.49
CA PRO A 586 18.50 10.11 -11.70
C PRO A 586 19.30 11.41 -11.47
N GLY A 587 19.00 12.12 -10.38
CA GLY A 587 19.46 13.49 -10.12
C GLY A 587 18.48 14.55 -10.64
N PRO A 588 18.72 15.83 -10.33
CA PRO A 588 17.79 16.91 -10.67
C PRO A 588 17.71 17.19 -12.17
N ILE A 589 16.59 17.77 -12.62
CA ILE A 589 16.33 18.08 -14.03
C ILE A 589 17.47 18.93 -14.61
N ARG A 590 17.81 18.61 -15.86
CA ARG A 590 18.89 19.29 -16.59
C ARG A 590 18.30 20.44 -17.39
N LYS A 591 19.08 21.51 -17.55
CA LYS A 591 18.65 22.69 -18.33
C LYS A 591 18.20 22.34 -19.75
N ARG A 592 18.78 21.29 -20.38
CA ARG A 592 18.37 20.80 -21.72
C ARG A 592 16.92 20.28 -21.75
N ASP A 593 16.47 19.65 -20.66
CA ASP A 593 15.17 18.97 -20.56
C ASP A 593 14.10 19.97 -20.06
N TRP A 594 14.48 20.86 -19.13
CA TRP A 594 13.63 21.98 -18.67
C TRP A 594 13.41 23.07 -19.75
N LYS A 595 14.44 23.45 -20.50
CA LYS A 595 14.36 24.57 -21.47
C LYS A 595 13.15 24.50 -22.41
N PRO A 596 12.90 23.39 -23.15
CA PRO A 596 11.77 23.34 -24.09
C PRO A 596 10.41 23.43 -23.38
N ILE A 597 10.25 22.83 -22.19
CA ILE A 597 9.03 22.91 -21.39
C ILE A 597 8.77 24.38 -21.02
N ALA A 598 9.77 25.05 -20.44
CA ALA A 598 9.64 26.43 -19.98
C ALA A 598 9.43 27.44 -21.12
N HIS A 599 10.10 27.27 -22.26
CA HIS A 599 9.91 28.14 -23.42
C HIS A 599 8.52 27.97 -24.04
N LYS A 600 7.97 26.75 -24.04
CA LYS A 600 6.63 26.46 -24.59
C LYS A 600 5.48 26.93 -23.68
N HIS A 601 5.67 26.87 -22.36
CA HIS A 601 4.57 27.01 -21.41
C HIS A 601 4.62 28.25 -20.49
N LEU A 602 5.79 28.87 -20.27
CA LEU A 602 5.96 29.96 -19.29
C LEU A 602 6.50 31.27 -19.89
N LEU A 603 7.32 31.19 -20.94
CA LEU A 603 7.96 32.37 -21.56
C LEU A 603 6.93 33.42 -22.02
N GLY A 604 7.11 34.66 -21.55
CA GLY A 604 6.25 35.80 -21.89
C GLY A 604 4.88 35.82 -21.20
N ARG A 605 4.53 34.79 -20.39
CA ARG A 605 3.16 34.58 -19.92
C ARG A 605 2.70 35.45 -18.74
N ARG A 606 3.62 36.12 -18.04
CA ARG A 606 3.39 36.73 -16.71
C ARG A 606 3.06 35.63 -15.69
N VAL A 607 4.09 35.02 -15.10
CA VAL A 607 3.97 33.90 -14.16
C VAL A 607 4.90 34.10 -12.97
N ILE A 608 4.43 33.75 -11.77
CA ILE A 608 5.26 33.56 -10.59
C ILE A 608 5.57 32.06 -10.53
N LEU A 609 6.83 31.68 -10.77
CA LEU A 609 7.25 30.28 -10.85
C LEU A 609 7.85 29.84 -9.51
N HIS A 610 7.27 28.81 -8.89
CA HIS A 610 7.78 28.16 -7.68
C HIS A 610 8.46 26.82 -8.00
N THR A 611 9.67 26.60 -7.49
CA THR A 611 10.41 25.33 -7.69
C THR A 611 11.26 24.94 -6.48
N ASP A 612 11.88 23.76 -6.57
CA ASP A 612 13.02 23.36 -5.74
C ASP A 612 14.29 24.22 -6.00
N GLY A 613 15.45 23.82 -5.47
CA GLY A 613 16.73 24.49 -5.64
C GLY A 613 17.50 24.18 -6.93
N ALA A 614 17.00 23.33 -7.82
CA ALA A 614 17.75 22.81 -8.97
C ALA A 614 18.25 23.91 -9.91
N ARG A 615 19.45 23.69 -10.47
CA ARG A 615 20.16 24.67 -11.31
C ARG A 615 19.47 24.93 -12.66
N ALA A 616 18.57 24.05 -13.11
CA ALA A 616 17.84 24.21 -14.35
C ALA A 616 16.73 25.28 -14.24
N TYR A 617 15.96 25.27 -13.15
CA TYR A 617 14.85 26.20 -12.92
C TYR A 617 15.30 27.66 -12.87
N LYS A 618 16.52 27.93 -12.39
CA LYS A 618 17.16 29.26 -12.33
C LYS A 618 17.50 29.89 -13.70
N MET A 619 16.95 29.35 -14.78
CA MET A 619 17.03 29.93 -16.12
C MET A 619 16.09 31.13 -16.22
N LYS A 620 16.64 32.34 -16.40
CA LYS A 620 15.86 33.55 -16.69
C LYS A 620 14.97 33.35 -17.93
N LEU A 621 13.74 33.86 -17.86
CA LEU A 621 12.71 33.86 -18.90
C LEU A 621 12.01 35.22 -18.88
N ASP A 622 11.59 35.74 -20.04
CA ASP A 622 10.79 36.97 -20.08
C ASP A 622 9.44 36.78 -19.35
N LYS A 623 9.05 37.79 -18.56
CA LYS A 623 7.81 37.83 -17.76
C LYS A 623 7.58 36.59 -16.89
N VAL A 624 8.65 36.02 -16.32
CA VAL A 624 8.57 34.99 -15.26
C VAL A 624 9.42 35.42 -14.07
N ILE A 625 8.82 35.46 -12.88
CA ILE A 625 9.52 35.72 -11.61
C ILE A 625 9.77 34.37 -10.94
N HIS A 626 11.04 34.04 -10.67
CA HIS A 626 11.41 32.74 -10.08
C HIS A 626 11.56 32.82 -8.56
N CYS A 627 10.66 32.15 -7.85
CA CYS A 627 10.76 31.85 -6.43
C CYS A 627 11.22 30.41 -6.24
N ASN A 628 12.12 30.16 -5.28
CA ASN A 628 12.71 28.84 -5.11
C ASN A 628 12.92 28.50 -3.63
N VAL A 629 12.85 27.22 -3.30
CA VAL A 629 13.16 26.71 -1.94
C VAL A 629 14.34 25.74 -2.01
N VAL A 630 15.02 25.48 -0.89
CA VAL A 630 16.24 24.67 -0.84
C VAL A 630 16.09 23.57 0.20
N HIS A 631 15.65 22.39 -0.26
CA HIS A 631 15.47 21.18 0.55
C HIS A 631 16.82 20.50 0.88
N LYS A 632 17.75 21.25 1.48
CA LYS A 632 19.07 20.76 1.89
C LYS A 632 19.45 21.29 3.27
N GLN A 633 19.86 20.40 4.18
CA GLN A 633 20.50 20.77 5.44
C GLN A 633 21.74 21.64 5.18
N LYS A 634 21.94 22.70 5.98
CA LYS A 634 23.10 23.57 5.85
C LYS A 634 24.00 23.45 7.08
N LYS A 635 25.26 23.07 6.86
CA LYS A 635 26.31 23.13 7.89
C LYS A 635 26.66 24.61 8.12
N LYS A 636 26.36 25.14 9.30
CA LYS A 636 26.70 26.51 9.74
C LYS A 636 27.67 26.45 10.92
N ILE A 637 28.46 27.50 11.10
CA ILE A 637 29.18 27.75 12.35
C ILE A 637 28.32 28.75 13.13
N VAL A 638 27.96 28.40 14.36
CA VAL A 638 27.17 29.24 15.27
C VAL A 638 27.91 29.28 16.61
N ARG A 639 28.40 30.47 17.00
CA ARG A 639 29.25 30.67 18.19
C ARG A 639 30.42 29.67 18.25
N GLY A 640 31.18 29.56 17.16
CA GLY A 640 32.34 28.65 17.01
C GLY A 640 31.98 27.16 16.83
N LYS A 641 30.85 26.68 17.37
CA LYS A 641 30.41 25.29 17.22
C LYS A 641 29.73 25.07 15.86
N VAL A 642 29.98 23.91 15.25
CA VAL A 642 29.40 23.56 13.95
C VAL A 642 28.04 22.89 14.15
N THR A 643 27.00 23.47 13.57
CA THR A 643 25.60 23.01 13.71
C THR A 643 24.99 22.70 12.34
N TRP A 644 24.10 21.71 12.32
CA TRP A 644 23.29 21.38 11.14
C TRP A 644 21.94 22.12 11.22
N GLU A 645 21.80 23.14 10.38
CA GLU A 645 20.53 23.83 10.17
C GLU A 645 19.56 22.92 9.38
N LYS A 646 18.31 22.81 9.86
CA LYS A 646 17.26 22.06 9.15
C LYS A 646 17.04 22.63 7.74
N PRO A 647 16.59 21.81 6.77
CA PRO A 647 16.12 22.36 5.51
C PRO A 647 14.90 23.24 5.75
N HIS A 648 14.75 24.32 4.99
CA HIS A 648 13.49 25.05 4.91
C HIS A 648 12.70 24.52 3.71
N TYR A 649 11.46 24.09 3.94
CA TYR A 649 10.55 23.57 2.90
C TYR A 649 9.51 24.61 2.43
N THR A 650 9.41 25.74 3.14
CA THR A 650 8.75 26.95 2.61
C THR A 650 9.60 28.19 2.86
N LYS A 651 9.42 29.22 2.03
CA LYS A 651 10.06 30.53 2.14
C LYS A 651 9.12 31.61 1.59
N VAL A 652 8.92 32.68 2.35
CA VAL A 652 8.18 33.87 1.90
C VAL A 652 9.07 34.73 1.00
N TYR A 653 8.47 35.33 -0.02
CA TYR A 653 9.10 36.22 -0.98
C TYR A 653 8.23 37.47 -1.14
N ASP A 654 8.81 38.64 -0.87
CA ASP A 654 8.23 39.93 -1.24
C ASP A 654 8.67 40.28 -2.67
N LEU A 655 7.70 40.27 -3.57
CA LEU A 655 7.89 40.52 -5.00
C LEU A 655 7.39 41.91 -5.37
N LYS A 656 8.09 42.56 -6.30
CA LYS A 656 7.56 43.69 -7.06
C LYS A 656 7.36 43.25 -8.50
N LEU A 657 6.12 43.32 -8.98
CA LEU A 657 5.78 43.02 -10.36
C LEU A 657 6.25 44.15 -11.31
N PRO A 658 6.46 43.88 -12.61
CA PRO A 658 6.79 44.87 -13.64
C PRO A 658 5.79 46.02 -13.81
N ASP A 659 4.52 45.79 -13.46
CA ASP A 659 3.44 46.80 -13.41
C ASP A 659 3.47 47.66 -12.13
N GLY A 660 4.39 47.36 -11.20
CA GLY A 660 4.60 48.11 -9.96
C GLY A 660 3.93 47.50 -8.73
N GLN A 661 3.00 46.54 -8.89
CA GLN A 661 2.30 45.90 -7.77
C GLN A 661 3.28 45.17 -6.84
N LYS A 662 3.07 45.25 -5.53
CA LYS A 662 3.77 44.42 -4.53
C LYS A 662 2.93 43.19 -4.19
N LEU A 663 3.55 42.02 -4.10
CA LEU A 663 2.91 40.76 -3.71
C LEU A 663 3.82 39.97 -2.76
N THR A 664 3.26 39.48 -1.67
CA THR A 664 3.94 38.59 -0.72
C THR A 664 3.50 37.15 -0.97
N VAL A 665 4.40 36.31 -1.49
CA VAL A 665 4.08 34.92 -1.90
C VAL A 665 4.85 33.88 -1.08
N LYS A 666 4.18 32.79 -0.71
CA LYS A 666 4.78 31.68 0.04
C LYS A 666 5.28 30.59 -0.91
N SER A 667 6.56 30.63 -1.26
CA SER A 667 7.22 29.59 -2.06
C SER A 667 7.46 28.32 -1.25
N GLY A 668 7.46 27.16 -1.90
CA GLY A 668 7.70 25.84 -1.28
C GLY A 668 6.86 24.76 -1.93
N THR A 669 7.49 23.70 -2.42
CA THR A 669 6.93 22.78 -3.42
C THR A 669 5.84 21.88 -2.81
N GLN A 670 4.60 22.02 -3.28
CA GLN A 670 3.47 21.13 -3.02
C GLN A 670 3.50 19.94 -4.00
N ILE A 671 4.46 19.05 -3.76
CA ILE A 671 4.65 17.70 -4.33
C ILE A 671 3.73 17.37 -5.52
N ILE A 672 4.33 17.22 -6.70
CA ILE A 672 3.69 16.54 -7.83
C ILE A 672 3.67 15.03 -7.51
N ASP A 673 2.69 14.63 -6.70
CA ASP A 673 2.54 13.28 -6.15
C ASP A 673 2.52 12.20 -7.24
N ARG A 674 2.93 10.98 -6.85
CA ARG A 674 2.93 9.75 -7.68
C ARG A 674 1.52 9.28 -8.05
N SER A 675 0.81 10.12 -8.79
CA SER A 675 -0.61 10.04 -9.07
C SER A 675 -0.83 10.14 -10.58
N ALA A 676 -1.77 9.36 -11.11
CA ALA A 676 -2.17 9.53 -12.50
C ALA A 676 -2.78 10.93 -12.66
N GLN A 677 -2.37 11.68 -13.68
CA GLN A 677 -2.77 13.08 -13.93
C GLN A 677 -4.29 13.31 -13.82
N TRP A 678 -5.10 12.36 -14.31
CA TRP A 678 -6.56 12.39 -14.19
C TRP A 678 -7.08 12.31 -12.74
N LEU A 679 -6.43 11.53 -11.87
CA LEU A 679 -6.77 11.45 -10.45
C LEU A 679 -6.40 12.75 -9.75
N TYR A 680 -5.24 13.33 -10.04
CA TYR A 680 -4.82 14.63 -9.47
C TYR A 680 -5.80 15.75 -9.86
N TRP A 681 -6.17 15.86 -11.15
CA TRP A 681 -7.17 16.80 -11.65
C TRP A 681 -8.54 16.68 -10.95
N ASN A 682 -8.86 15.50 -10.43
CA ASN A 682 -10.13 15.19 -9.78
C ASN A 682 -9.97 14.87 -8.29
N ARG A 683 -8.85 15.26 -7.67
CA ARG A 683 -8.68 15.18 -6.22
C ARG A 683 -9.79 15.97 -5.53
N ASN A 684 -10.38 15.38 -4.49
CA ASN A 684 -11.53 15.92 -3.76
C ASN A 684 -12.80 16.14 -4.62
N LYS A 685 -12.94 15.43 -5.75
CA LYS A 685 -14.14 15.40 -6.61
C LYS A 685 -14.65 13.95 -6.72
N ASN A 686 -15.97 13.74 -6.82
CA ASN A 686 -16.54 12.39 -6.98
C ASN A 686 -16.07 11.76 -8.32
N LEU A 687 -15.18 10.78 -8.25
CA LEU A 687 -14.57 10.14 -9.42
C LEU A 687 -15.54 9.29 -10.25
N TRP A 688 -16.68 8.84 -9.69
CA TRP A 688 -17.72 8.18 -10.46
C TRP A 688 -18.45 9.18 -11.37
N ALA A 689 -18.90 10.30 -10.80
CA ALA A 689 -19.50 11.39 -11.57
C ALA A 689 -18.53 11.93 -12.64
N LYS A 690 -17.26 12.16 -12.29
CA LYS A 690 -16.22 12.59 -13.25
C LYS A 690 -15.86 11.51 -14.28
N THR A 691 -16.17 10.24 -14.04
CA THR A 691 -16.10 9.18 -15.06
C THR A 691 -17.26 9.29 -16.04
N GLY A 692 -18.45 9.67 -15.57
CA GLY A 692 -19.63 10.02 -16.37
C GLY A 692 -19.38 11.19 -17.32
N ASP A 693 -19.07 12.38 -16.79
CA ASP A 693 -18.74 13.59 -17.57
C ASP A 693 -17.72 13.29 -18.69
N ARG A 694 -16.70 12.49 -18.36
CA ARG A 694 -15.64 12.06 -19.25
C ARG A 694 -16.17 11.12 -20.35
N VAL A 695 -17.04 10.18 -20.03
CA VAL A 695 -17.65 9.30 -21.04
C VAL A 695 -18.55 10.11 -21.97
N GLU A 696 -19.32 11.07 -21.46
CA GLU A 696 -20.08 12.02 -22.27
C GLU A 696 -19.19 12.83 -23.24
N SER A 697 -17.94 13.12 -22.90
CA SER A 697 -17.00 13.77 -23.84
C SER A 697 -16.62 12.93 -25.09
N TYR A 698 -17.07 11.66 -25.20
CA TYR A 698 -16.96 10.83 -26.42
C TYR A 698 -18.24 10.82 -27.27
N ARG A 699 -19.29 11.54 -26.86
CA ARG A 699 -20.60 11.60 -27.52
C ARG A 699 -20.48 12.21 -28.93
N GLY A 700 -20.47 11.34 -29.95
CA GLY A 700 -20.38 11.72 -31.37
C GLY A 700 -19.35 10.93 -32.19
N VAL A 701 -18.44 10.21 -31.53
CA VAL A 701 -17.44 9.36 -32.21
C VAL A 701 -18.13 8.17 -32.90
N VAL A 702 -17.80 7.94 -34.17
CA VAL A 702 -18.42 6.89 -35.01
C VAL A 702 -17.48 5.68 -35.13
N TYR A 703 -17.84 4.59 -34.47
CA TYR A 703 -17.12 3.32 -34.54
C TYR A 703 -17.33 2.67 -35.92
N LYS A 704 -16.25 2.16 -36.53
CA LYS A 704 -16.32 1.40 -37.79
C LYS A 704 -16.02 -0.05 -37.48
N VAL A 705 -16.99 -0.93 -37.75
CA VAL A 705 -16.79 -2.38 -37.61
C VAL A 705 -16.04 -2.87 -38.84
N THR A 706 -14.87 -3.48 -38.64
CA THR A 706 -14.12 -4.16 -39.71
C THR A 706 -14.11 -5.67 -39.45
N ASN A 707 -13.84 -6.48 -40.46
CA ASN A 707 -13.87 -7.95 -40.33
C ASN A 707 -12.74 -8.52 -39.43
N ARG A 708 -11.91 -7.67 -38.81
CA ARG A 708 -10.87 -8.05 -37.84
C ARG A 708 -11.13 -7.51 -36.41
N GLY A 709 -12.12 -6.64 -36.20
CA GLY A 709 -12.44 -6.12 -34.86
C GLY A 709 -13.34 -4.88 -34.83
N GLU A 710 -13.64 -4.42 -33.60
CA GLU A 710 -14.28 -3.13 -33.36
C GLU A 710 -13.20 -2.03 -33.37
N GLU A 711 -13.21 -1.16 -34.38
CA GLU A 711 -12.17 -0.14 -34.57
C GLU A 711 -12.69 1.28 -34.28
N LEU A 712 -11.88 2.03 -33.53
CA LEU A 712 -12.21 3.37 -33.02
C LEU A 712 -11.66 4.44 -33.98
N LEU A 713 -12.45 4.82 -34.98
CA LEU A 713 -12.13 6.00 -35.80
C LEU A 713 -12.49 7.28 -35.04
N GLU A 714 -11.57 8.23 -34.96
CA GLU A 714 -11.87 9.57 -34.45
C GLU A 714 -12.44 10.45 -35.59
N VAL A 715 -13.37 11.34 -35.26
CA VAL A 715 -14.11 12.13 -36.28
C VAL A 715 -13.18 13.08 -37.06
N ASP A 716 -12.02 13.39 -36.46
CA ASP A 716 -10.96 14.21 -37.06
C ASP A 716 -10.23 13.51 -38.23
N GLU A 717 -10.42 12.19 -38.45
CA GLU A 717 -9.90 11.46 -39.62
C GLU A 717 -10.89 11.38 -40.81
N VAL A 718 -12.05 12.07 -40.71
CA VAL A 718 -13.11 12.03 -41.73
C VAL A 718 -13.45 13.44 -42.25
N ARG A 719 -12.42 14.29 -42.37
CA ARG A 719 -12.44 15.60 -43.04
C ARG A 719 -11.12 15.90 -43.72
#